data_AF-A0A6V7LMF0-F1
#
_entry.id   AF-A0A6V7LMF0-F1
#
_cell.length_a   1.000
_cell.length_b   1.000
_cell.length_c   1.000
_cell.angle_alpha   90.00
_cell.angle_beta   90.00
_cell.angle_gamma   90.00
#
_symmetry.space_group_name_H-M   'P 1'
#
loop_
_entity.id
_entity.type
_entity.pdbx_description
1 polymer ?
#
loop_
_entity_poly.entity_id
_entity_poly.type
_entity_poly.pdbx_seq_one_letter_code
_entity_poly.pdbx_strand_id
1 'polypeptide(L)'
;QVVQPRTCRTVQPTAQSILHSIDGSVSRLTTECLKSYAANWNMVHYKYAPYSGTYLELPKLSESVELTKEVYEIDTETDQIDEDMLNHDGITKEGFLMKGPEIGISDRMFANIGSKSFKRRFCNLRQEVDGTYTLQLFKDEKKTEAKLTIVMDFCTEIVKCSKRGRYCFELKMNGTDKSYIFAADSENEMQDWLLKLNGVLYHYKQQEDKRASSLERTEHNNTPPPNFSSSQAFPNYGTLKGLDQSMNPQLIKYSRETDSSILLARRENRKKLFSLYYDSSNITGESRCFPTIFQEICNNENVNPYEDQFGQRIFIKCQELKFRLQAPIDNNEGLCQVEPYKTSLSLFDVRQGRKLSENFYFDINHDIVRDMLGTRDEKGSSDLLNNLDKPLQCVSDRSWFKYVNQAIFSVSDPHPDIFLVVRIEKILQGNISQISEPYIKAARDPRIGLRVHKNVRACCQRLGNYRMPFGWSARPLFRLYSSELDTTSDFPAIYRQETNRMRDDDILKLLSEYRRPEKFSKLTIIPGWLKLHIEPINQLPNNTLTTSLEPLTPFPLPPIEPVTLEIFEFESTSQKAIYPYINYMNHLYVYPQSLNFDTQKFFNRARNLACTVELRDDDSEEAKPLECIYSNTGSINLLRKSTCPVSHHNAIPSWYEEIKIKLPTKLHNKHHLLFSFYHISCDMNKKKDNGIENCVGYAWLNLITKGKLFINMEEANVQMLPVAAQLPSGYLSIQPLGLGQGYSGPDVTWIDSQKSIFTVSFKLASTVLCKDHHLHNLFEHTEKILANNRVSTLLPTTDATETCKILKAAHAMQLATTITFFPTILNELFLLLTFHPAEQVSLQLIRLLIHIINQLHESGKRGIVDSYVKFIFVPPELPDVSMMKTVHEQLAQYLPSLLQPSNTDFLIVNKFMQHSHVFFEIMVKSMAQHMLTTGRIKMHRNERFSKLYHESITNLLRIIMPYLMNKYKELPAETNQLNKSLALFFK
;
A
#
# COMPACT_ATOMS: atom_id res chain seq x y z
N GLN A 1 3.12 -2.56 -15.37
CA GLN A 1 3.35 -2.68 -13.91
C GLN A 1 3.93 -1.37 -13.44
N VAL A 2 3.46 -0.88 -12.30
CA VAL A 2 4.01 0.29 -11.63
C VAL A 2 4.61 -0.20 -10.32
N VAL A 3 5.90 0.09 -10.14
CA VAL A 3 6.62 -0.17 -8.90
C VAL A 3 6.72 1.16 -8.18
N GLN A 4 6.00 1.32 -7.07
CA GLN A 4 6.10 2.50 -6.23
C GLN A 4 7.13 2.24 -5.13
N PRO A 5 8.09 3.16 -4.93
CA PRO A 5 9.06 3.01 -3.84
C PRO A 5 8.30 2.99 -2.52
N ARG A 6 8.65 2.04 -1.65
CA ARG A 6 8.08 1.99 -0.31
C ARG A 6 8.64 3.15 0.51
N THR A 7 7.75 3.98 1.05
CA THR A 7 8.15 5.01 2.00
C THR A 7 8.68 4.35 3.26
N CYS A 8 9.96 4.55 3.55
CA CYS A 8 10.58 4.03 4.76
C CYS A 8 10.15 4.88 5.95
N ARG A 9 9.82 4.23 7.07
CA ARG A 9 9.48 4.91 8.33
C ARG A 9 10.65 5.74 8.86
N THR A 10 11.86 5.23 8.68
CA THR A 10 13.11 5.83 9.16
C THR A 10 13.91 6.41 8.00
N VAL A 11 14.80 7.37 8.30
CA VAL A 11 15.67 8.02 7.31
C VAL A 11 16.50 7.00 6.54
N GLN A 12 17.01 5.97 7.22
CA GLN A 12 17.70 4.85 6.61
C GLN A 12 16.79 3.60 6.60
N PRO A 13 16.73 2.86 5.48
CA PRO A 13 15.96 1.62 5.39
C PRO A 13 16.63 0.50 6.19
N THR A 14 16.26 0.34 7.46
CA THR A 14 16.90 -0.61 8.39
C THR A 14 16.88 -2.05 7.87
N ALA A 15 15.75 -2.50 7.32
CA ALA A 15 15.63 -3.87 6.79
C ALA A 15 16.57 -4.11 5.59
N GLN A 16 16.68 -3.14 4.67
CA GLN A 16 17.56 -3.21 3.50
C GLN A 16 19.03 -3.26 3.92
N SER A 17 19.44 -2.38 4.84
CA SER A 17 20.80 -2.35 5.38
C SER A 17 21.19 -3.69 6.01
N ILE A 18 20.28 -4.27 6.81
CA ILE A 18 20.48 -5.58 7.42
C ILE A 18 20.61 -6.66 6.34
N LEU A 19 19.73 -6.67 5.34
CA LEU A 19 19.75 -7.64 4.25
C LEU A 19 21.09 -7.64 3.50
N HIS A 20 21.67 -6.47 3.26
CA HIS A 20 22.99 -6.34 2.62
C HIS A 20 24.15 -6.82 3.50
N SER A 21 24.00 -6.80 4.82
CA SER A 21 25.03 -7.23 5.78
C SER A 21 25.00 -8.72 6.12
N ILE A 22 23.96 -9.45 5.72
CA ILE A 22 23.78 -10.86 6.08
C ILE A 22 24.52 -11.77 5.09
N ASP A 23 25.60 -12.40 5.55
CA ASP A 23 26.26 -13.50 4.83
C ASP A 23 25.58 -14.85 5.14
N GLY A 24 24.55 -15.16 4.36
CA GLY A 24 24.12 -16.52 3.98
C GLY A 24 23.77 -17.55 5.08
N SER A 25 23.33 -17.16 6.28
CA SER A 25 23.15 -18.12 7.39
C SER A 25 22.08 -17.74 8.43
N VAL A 26 21.03 -17.05 7.98
CA VAL A 26 19.89 -16.63 8.82
C VAL A 26 18.66 -17.46 8.46
N SER A 27 17.77 -17.69 9.44
CA SER A 27 16.55 -18.47 9.22
C SER A 27 15.73 -17.96 8.03
N ARG A 28 15.06 -18.86 7.33
CA ARG A 28 14.19 -18.51 6.20
C ARG A 28 13.11 -17.50 6.56
N LEU A 29 12.45 -17.68 7.72
CA LEU A 29 11.42 -16.75 8.19
C LEU A 29 11.97 -15.33 8.31
N THR A 30 13.11 -15.17 8.97
CA THR A 30 13.75 -13.86 9.13
C THR A 30 14.16 -13.26 7.79
N THR A 31 14.71 -14.08 6.88
CA THR A 31 15.11 -13.65 5.54
C THR A 31 13.92 -13.12 4.73
N GLU A 32 12.81 -13.87 4.70
CA GLU A 32 11.62 -13.48 3.94
C GLU A 32 10.89 -12.29 4.59
N CYS A 33 10.91 -12.16 5.92
CA CYS A 33 10.43 -10.95 6.59
C CYS A 33 11.26 -9.72 6.19
N LEU A 34 12.59 -9.80 6.22
CA LEU A 34 13.47 -8.69 5.81
C LEU A 34 13.23 -8.28 4.36
N LYS A 35 13.11 -9.26 3.44
CA LYS A 35 12.74 -8.99 2.04
C LYS A 35 11.38 -8.31 1.94
N SER A 36 10.39 -8.76 2.70
CA SER A 36 9.05 -8.15 2.71
C SER A 36 9.05 -6.70 3.19
N TYR A 37 9.85 -6.37 4.21
CA TYR A 37 9.97 -5.00 4.73
C TYR A 37 10.77 -4.08 3.81
N ALA A 38 11.71 -4.65 3.04
CA ALA A 38 12.50 -3.96 2.03
C ALA A 38 11.77 -3.78 0.68
N ALA A 39 10.79 -4.63 0.37
CA ALA A 39 10.14 -4.66 -0.93
C ALA A 39 9.29 -3.42 -1.20
N ASN A 40 9.37 -2.93 -2.44
CA ASN A 40 8.52 -1.88 -3.00
C ASN A 40 7.08 -2.35 -3.21
N TRP A 41 6.17 -1.39 -3.36
CA TRP A 41 4.79 -1.67 -3.70
C TRP A 41 4.66 -1.98 -5.19
N ASN A 42 4.03 -3.09 -5.53
CA ASN A 42 3.89 -3.62 -6.87
C ASN A 42 2.44 -3.61 -7.31
N MET A 43 2.10 -2.70 -8.23
CA MET A 43 0.75 -2.56 -8.78
C MET A 43 0.70 -2.86 -10.27
N VAL A 44 -0.45 -3.34 -10.73
CA VAL A 44 -0.75 -3.53 -12.14
C VAL A 44 -1.89 -2.61 -12.52
N HIS A 45 -1.62 -1.64 -13.38
CA HIS A 45 -2.67 -0.82 -13.99
C HIS A 45 -3.17 -1.53 -15.24
N TYR A 46 -4.45 -1.89 -15.23
CA TYR A 46 -5.10 -2.48 -16.38
C TYR A 46 -5.56 -1.35 -17.31
N LYS A 47 -5.06 -1.35 -18.55
CA LYS A 47 -5.35 -0.30 -19.57
C LYS A 47 -6.85 -0.03 -19.72
N TYR A 48 -7.66 -1.07 -19.61
CA TYR A 48 -9.11 -1.00 -19.79
C TYR A 48 -9.89 -0.89 -18.46
N ALA A 49 -9.22 -0.66 -17.34
CA ALA A 49 -9.87 -0.44 -16.04
C ALA A 49 -10.90 0.71 -16.06
N PRO A 50 -10.69 1.84 -16.76
CA PRO A 50 -11.71 2.88 -16.84
C PRO A 50 -12.99 2.39 -17.54
N TYR A 51 -12.87 1.46 -18.49
CA TYR A 51 -14.01 0.82 -19.18
C TYR A 51 -14.61 -0.33 -18.38
N SER A 52 -14.19 -0.49 -17.13
CA SER A 52 -14.58 -1.61 -16.27
C SER A 52 -15.67 -1.29 -15.26
N GLY A 53 -16.11 -0.04 -15.19
CA GLY A 53 -17.24 0.35 -14.35
C GLY A 53 -18.60 0.03 -14.95
N THR A 54 -19.65 0.45 -14.24
CA THR A 54 -21.00 0.49 -14.80
C THR A 54 -21.02 1.38 -16.03
N TYR A 55 -22.10 1.30 -16.83
CA TYR A 55 -22.27 2.24 -17.94
C TYR A 55 -22.13 3.70 -17.46
N LEU A 56 -22.50 4.04 -16.22
CA LEU A 56 -22.35 5.40 -15.66
C LEU A 56 -20.88 5.83 -15.42
N GLU A 57 -19.99 4.88 -15.23
CA GLU A 57 -18.57 5.06 -14.87
C GLU A 57 -17.64 4.91 -16.08
N LEU A 58 -18.17 4.53 -17.24
CA LEU A 58 -17.39 4.49 -18.47
C LEU A 58 -16.80 5.88 -18.76
N PRO A 59 -15.57 5.98 -19.28
CA PRO A 59 -14.95 7.27 -19.57
C PRO A 59 -15.87 8.04 -20.50
N LYS A 60 -16.33 9.20 -20.04
CA LYS A 60 -17.10 10.12 -20.86
C LYS A 60 -16.19 10.52 -22.01
N LEU A 61 -16.61 10.26 -23.24
CA LEU A 61 -15.99 10.85 -24.42
C LEU A 61 -16.20 12.37 -24.31
N SER A 62 -15.20 13.09 -23.77
CA SER A 62 -15.26 14.54 -23.65
C SER A 62 -14.97 15.12 -25.02
N GLU A 63 -16.04 15.34 -25.76
CA GLU A 63 -16.28 16.43 -26.71
C GLU A 63 -17.54 16.01 -27.47
N SER A 64 -18.38 16.98 -27.80
CA SER A 64 -19.29 16.81 -28.92
C SER A 64 -18.43 16.57 -30.16
N VAL A 65 -18.04 15.32 -30.38
CA VAL A 65 -17.45 14.88 -31.64
C VAL A 65 -18.53 15.19 -32.66
N GLU A 66 -18.33 16.25 -33.44
CA GLU A 66 -19.08 16.43 -34.68
C GLU A 66 -19.06 15.07 -35.36
N LEU A 67 -20.23 14.58 -35.76
CA LEU A 67 -20.34 13.36 -36.54
C LEU A 67 -19.44 13.52 -37.77
N THR A 68 -18.20 13.06 -37.66
CA THR A 68 -17.32 12.85 -38.80
C THR A 68 -18.06 11.87 -39.69
N LYS A 69 -18.22 12.20 -40.97
CA LYS A 69 -18.78 11.27 -41.95
C LYS A 69 -17.94 10.00 -41.83
N GLU A 70 -18.53 8.92 -41.32
CA GLU A 70 -17.84 7.64 -41.25
C GLU A 70 -17.65 7.21 -42.70
N VAL A 71 -16.38 7.14 -43.12
CA VAL A 71 -15.99 6.57 -44.40
C VAL A 71 -15.56 5.15 -44.05
N TYR A 72 -16.42 4.18 -44.32
CA TYR A 72 -16.09 2.77 -44.19
C TYR A 72 -15.13 2.36 -45.33
N GLU A 73 -14.35 1.26 -45.20
CA GLU A 73 -13.50 0.79 -46.31
C GLU A 73 -14.30 0.53 -47.61
N ILE A 74 -15.57 0.14 -47.46
CA ILE A 74 -16.58 0.02 -48.53
C ILE A 74 -17.04 1.38 -49.10
N ASP A 75 -16.91 2.46 -48.34
CA ASP A 75 -17.19 3.83 -48.79
C ASP A 75 -15.98 4.49 -49.47
N THR A 76 -14.74 4.09 -49.12
CA THR A 76 -13.55 4.43 -49.91
C THR A 76 -13.51 3.69 -51.25
N GLU A 77 -14.09 2.48 -51.32
CA GLU A 77 -14.24 1.79 -52.59
C GLU A 77 -15.27 2.50 -53.49
N THR A 78 -16.33 3.09 -52.96
CA THR A 78 -17.29 3.85 -53.78
C THR A 78 -16.75 5.18 -54.26
N ASP A 79 -15.93 5.90 -53.47
CA ASP A 79 -15.30 7.15 -53.94
C ASP A 79 -14.14 6.89 -54.94
N GLN A 80 -13.45 5.74 -54.89
CA GLN A 80 -12.53 5.32 -55.95
C GLN A 80 -13.26 4.79 -57.19
N ILE A 81 -14.41 4.15 -57.01
CA ILE A 81 -15.31 3.81 -58.11
C ILE A 81 -15.92 5.08 -58.72
N ASP A 82 -16.18 6.16 -57.98
CA ASP A 82 -16.73 7.42 -58.54
C ASP A 82 -15.67 8.28 -59.27
N GLU A 83 -14.37 8.19 -58.93
CA GLU A 83 -13.32 8.74 -59.80
C GLU A 83 -13.09 7.88 -61.06
N ASP A 84 -13.25 6.54 -60.98
CA ASP A 84 -13.12 5.64 -62.13
C ASP A 84 -14.42 5.51 -62.97
N MET A 85 -15.59 5.91 -62.45
CA MET A 85 -16.90 5.94 -63.16
C MET A 85 -17.15 7.25 -63.92
N LEU A 86 -16.25 8.23 -63.82
CA LEU A 86 -16.21 9.37 -64.74
C LEU A 86 -15.73 8.99 -66.16
N ASN A 87 -15.39 7.72 -66.38
CA ASN A 87 -15.14 7.15 -67.71
C ASN A 87 -16.37 6.41 -68.29
N HIS A 88 -17.54 7.03 -68.27
CA HIS A 88 -18.67 6.58 -69.08
C HIS A 88 -19.11 7.62 -70.12
N ASP A 89 -18.69 7.37 -71.36
CA ASP A 89 -19.47 7.34 -72.61
C ASP A 89 -20.41 8.50 -72.98
N GLY A 90 -20.32 9.65 -72.31
CA GLY A 90 -21.00 10.89 -72.68
C GLY A 90 -20.32 11.57 -73.87
N ILE A 91 -21.10 12.17 -74.77
CA ILE A 91 -20.54 12.87 -75.94
C ILE A 91 -19.90 14.19 -75.48
N THR A 92 -18.62 14.17 -75.19
CA THR A 92 -17.83 15.37 -74.88
C THR A 92 -16.97 15.80 -76.06
N LYS A 93 -16.73 17.11 -76.19
CA LYS A 93 -15.78 17.65 -77.17
C LYS A 93 -15.28 19.03 -76.73
N GLU A 94 -13.98 19.22 -76.82
CA GLU A 94 -13.33 20.51 -76.59
C GLU A 94 -12.54 20.95 -77.82
N GLY A 95 -12.45 22.26 -78.04
CA GLY A 95 -11.69 22.82 -79.16
C GLY A 95 -12.08 24.26 -79.48
N PHE A 96 -11.32 24.91 -80.35
CA PHE A 96 -11.62 26.28 -80.73
C PHE A 96 -12.63 26.34 -81.87
N LEU A 97 -13.63 27.21 -81.70
CA LEU A 97 -14.52 27.61 -82.79
C LEU A 97 -14.57 29.12 -82.88
N MET A 98 -14.76 29.60 -84.10
CA MET A 98 -15.01 30.98 -84.39
C MET A 98 -16.52 31.22 -84.23
N LYS A 99 -16.96 32.01 -83.24
CA LYS A 99 -18.38 32.37 -83.03
C LYS A 99 -18.74 33.59 -83.88
N GLY A 100 -19.73 33.44 -84.75
CA GLY A 100 -20.24 34.50 -85.61
C GLY A 100 -21.17 35.49 -84.88
N PRO A 101 -21.44 36.67 -85.48
CA PRO A 101 -22.40 37.63 -84.94
C PRO A 101 -23.82 37.05 -84.92
N GLU A 102 -24.60 37.37 -83.87
CA GLU A 102 -26.01 36.96 -83.72
C GLU A 102 -26.89 37.69 -84.73
N ILE A 103 -27.88 37.01 -85.31
CA ILE A 103 -28.82 37.61 -86.26
C ILE A 103 -30.19 37.63 -85.62
N GLY A 104 -30.63 38.82 -85.22
CA GLY A 104 -32.05 39.14 -85.04
C GLY A 104 -32.61 39.75 -86.32
N ILE A 105 -33.87 39.43 -86.65
CA ILE A 105 -34.57 39.78 -87.90
C ILE A 105 -34.75 41.30 -88.12
N SER A 106 -34.38 42.18 -87.18
CA SER A 106 -34.65 43.62 -87.28
C SER A 106 -33.59 44.51 -87.94
N ASP A 107 -32.42 44.00 -88.36
CA ASP A 107 -31.35 44.86 -88.91
C ASP A 107 -31.22 44.78 -90.44
N ARG A 108 -32.28 45.24 -91.12
CA ARG A 108 -32.27 45.47 -92.58
C ARG A 108 -31.94 46.91 -93.00
N MET A 109 -31.57 47.82 -92.10
CA MET A 109 -31.36 49.23 -92.52
C MET A 109 -30.12 49.98 -92.02
N PHE A 110 -29.17 49.39 -91.29
CA PHE A 110 -27.88 50.06 -91.06
C PHE A 110 -26.69 49.09 -91.07
N ALA A 111 -26.11 48.89 -92.25
CA ALA A 111 -24.75 48.39 -92.37
C ALA A 111 -23.81 49.59 -92.21
N ASN A 112 -23.10 49.70 -91.08
CA ASN A 112 -21.65 49.97 -91.05
C ASN A 112 -21.10 50.22 -89.63
N ILE A 113 -19.92 49.65 -89.40
CA ILE A 113 -18.88 50.00 -88.41
C ILE A 113 -19.10 49.50 -86.97
N GLY A 114 -18.46 48.37 -86.66
CA GLY A 114 -18.17 47.94 -85.28
C GLY A 114 -18.50 46.48 -84.98
N SER A 115 -17.61 45.52 -85.32
CA SER A 115 -17.63 44.10 -84.90
C SER A 115 -18.51 43.08 -85.64
N LYS A 116 -18.55 43.14 -86.99
CA LYS A 116 -19.01 42.01 -87.83
C LYS A 116 -17.92 40.96 -88.09
N SER A 117 -17.11 40.65 -87.08
CA SER A 117 -16.05 39.63 -87.17
C SER A 117 -16.35 38.45 -86.26
N PHE A 118 -16.05 37.24 -86.75
CA PHE A 118 -16.09 36.05 -85.93
C PHE A 118 -15.08 36.15 -84.78
N LYS A 119 -15.47 35.72 -83.58
CA LYS A 119 -14.60 35.74 -82.39
C LYS A 119 -14.18 34.31 -82.05
N ARG A 120 -12.86 34.06 -81.99
CA ARG A 120 -12.32 32.78 -81.54
C ARG A 120 -12.69 32.53 -80.07
N ARG A 121 -13.27 31.37 -79.78
CA ARG A 121 -13.69 30.93 -78.45
C ARG A 121 -13.33 29.47 -78.26
N PHE A 122 -12.84 29.14 -77.07
CA PHE A 122 -12.64 27.76 -76.70
C PHE A 122 -13.99 27.17 -76.28
N CYS A 123 -14.48 26.19 -77.02
CA CYS A 123 -15.78 25.58 -76.81
C CYS A 123 -15.62 24.26 -76.08
N ASN A 124 -16.43 24.03 -75.05
CA ASN A 124 -16.46 22.81 -74.26
C ASN A 124 -17.89 22.27 -74.24
N LEU A 125 -18.12 21.14 -74.91
CA LEU A 125 -19.35 20.36 -74.87
C LEU A 125 -19.22 19.32 -73.77
N ARG A 126 -20.11 19.38 -72.77
CA ARG A 126 -20.16 18.43 -71.68
C ARG A 126 -21.59 18.10 -71.28
N GLN A 127 -21.77 16.93 -70.68
CA GLN A 127 -23.01 16.54 -70.04
C GLN A 127 -22.97 16.97 -68.57
N GLU A 128 -24.01 17.65 -68.10
CA GLU A 128 -24.19 17.99 -66.70
C GLU A 128 -24.78 16.80 -65.92
N VAL A 129 -24.73 16.84 -64.59
CA VAL A 129 -25.16 15.74 -63.70
C VAL A 129 -26.63 15.34 -63.84
N ASP A 130 -27.47 16.24 -64.38
CA ASP A 130 -28.89 15.99 -64.65
C ASP A 130 -29.13 15.32 -66.02
N GLY A 131 -28.06 15.06 -66.78
CA GLY A 131 -28.09 14.44 -68.10
C GLY A 131 -28.19 15.44 -69.26
N THR A 132 -28.36 16.73 -68.98
CA THR A 132 -28.47 17.82 -69.96
C THR A 132 -27.12 18.10 -70.62
N TYR A 133 -27.09 18.30 -71.93
CA TYR A 133 -25.84 18.69 -72.63
C TYR A 133 -25.72 20.21 -72.73
N THR A 134 -24.57 20.76 -72.33
CA THR A 134 -24.29 22.19 -72.48
C THR A 134 -23.01 22.43 -73.28
N LEU A 135 -23.05 23.40 -74.19
CA LEU A 135 -21.91 23.90 -74.94
C LEU A 135 -21.48 25.26 -74.37
N GLN A 136 -20.36 25.28 -73.65
CA GLN A 136 -19.82 26.46 -72.98
C GLN A 136 -18.68 27.07 -73.80
N LEU A 137 -18.71 28.39 -73.99
CA LEU A 137 -17.72 29.14 -74.77
C LEU A 137 -16.88 30.01 -73.84
N PHE A 138 -15.58 29.78 -73.84
CA PHE A 138 -14.59 30.49 -73.03
C PHE A 138 -13.71 31.40 -73.90
N LYS A 139 -13.07 32.37 -73.25
CA LYS A 139 -12.10 33.26 -73.91
C LYS A 139 -10.86 32.47 -74.36
N ASP A 140 -10.42 31.51 -73.55
CA ASP A 140 -9.25 30.66 -73.75
C ASP A 140 -9.45 29.29 -73.06
N GLU A 141 -8.46 28.40 -73.18
CA GLU A 141 -8.45 27.04 -72.61
C GLU A 141 -8.48 26.99 -71.08
N LYS A 142 -8.20 28.10 -70.38
CA LYS A 142 -8.12 28.11 -68.91
C LYS A 142 -9.50 28.06 -68.23
N LYS A 143 -10.59 28.09 -69.01
CA LYS A 143 -12.00 27.93 -68.57
C LYS A 143 -12.39 28.80 -67.37
N THR A 144 -11.80 29.99 -67.25
CA THR A 144 -11.96 30.87 -66.07
C THR A 144 -13.38 31.42 -65.90
N GLU A 145 -14.01 31.86 -66.98
CA GLU A 145 -15.39 32.36 -66.99
C GLU A 145 -16.03 32.11 -68.37
N ALA A 146 -17.19 31.45 -68.39
CA ALA A 146 -17.93 31.18 -69.63
C ALA A 146 -18.51 32.48 -70.18
N LYS A 147 -18.12 32.83 -71.41
CA LYS A 147 -18.65 34.01 -72.13
C LYS A 147 -20.03 33.77 -72.73
N LEU A 148 -20.39 32.51 -72.94
CA LEU A 148 -21.73 32.09 -73.37
C LEU A 148 -21.90 30.60 -73.02
N THR A 149 -23.10 30.23 -72.57
CA THR A 149 -23.49 28.82 -72.37
C THR A 149 -24.73 28.55 -73.20
N ILE A 150 -24.64 27.57 -74.09
CA ILE A 150 -25.75 27.12 -74.94
C ILE A 150 -26.23 25.78 -74.39
N VAL A 151 -27.50 25.72 -73.99
CA VAL A 151 -28.13 24.47 -73.53
C VAL A 151 -28.66 23.73 -74.75
N MET A 152 -28.10 22.54 -75.02
CA MET A 152 -28.32 21.81 -76.28
C MET A 152 -29.71 21.17 -76.37
N ASP A 153 -30.41 20.97 -75.25
CA ASP A 153 -31.80 20.49 -75.23
C ASP A 153 -32.76 21.42 -76.00
N PHE A 154 -32.42 22.70 -76.08
CA PHE A 154 -33.18 23.65 -76.88
C PHE A 154 -32.70 23.71 -78.33
N CYS A 155 -31.65 23.01 -78.74
CA CYS A 155 -31.23 22.98 -80.14
C CYS A 155 -32.08 21.98 -80.92
N THR A 156 -32.75 22.40 -81.99
CA THR A 156 -33.60 21.52 -82.80
C THR A 156 -32.86 20.91 -83.98
N GLU A 157 -31.95 21.67 -84.58
CA GLU A 157 -31.28 21.29 -85.82
C GLU A 157 -29.92 21.98 -85.94
N ILE A 158 -28.97 21.28 -86.56
CA ILE A 158 -27.64 21.82 -86.88
C ILE A 158 -27.42 21.79 -88.39
N VAL A 159 -27.24 22.96 -89.00
CA VAL A 159 -27.22 23.12 -90.46
C VAL A 159 -25.86 23.63 -90.94
N LYS A 160 -25.28 23.02 -91.97
CA LYS A 160 -24.07 23.55 -92.65
C LYS A 160 -24.43 24.80 -93.46
N CYS A 161 -23.68 25.89 -93.28
CA CYS A 161 -23.94 27.18 -93.90
C CYS A 161 -22.85 27.59 -94.89
N SER A 162 -22.72 26.86 -96.01
CA SER A 162 -21.67 27.09 -97.02
C SER A 162 -21.68 28.49 -97.65
N LYS A 163 -22.80 29.24 -97.57
CA LYS A 163 -22.92 30.62 -98.08
C LYS A 163 -22.23 31.68 -97.22
N ARG A 164 -21.83 31.36 -95.98
CA ARG A 164 -21.27 32.32 -94.99
C ARG A 164 -19.79 32.09 -94.66
N GLY A 165 -19.22 31.00 -95.16
CA GLY A 165 -17.82 30.61 -95.00
C GLY A 165 -17.66 29.11 -95.28
N ARG A 166 -16.48 28.68 -95.72
CA ARG A 166 -16.25 27.31 -96.22
C ARG A 166 -16.50 26.23 -95.16
N TYR A 167 -16.26 26.52 -93.88
CA TYR A 167 -16.40 25.58 -92.75
C TYR A 167 -17.36 26.09 -91.66
N CYS A 168 -18.46 26.74 -92.08
CA CYS A 168 -19.46 27.30 -91.17
C CYS A 168 -20.68 26.39 -90.96
N PHE A 169 -21.21 26.38 -89.74
CA PHE A 169 -22.46 25.72 -89.38
C PHE A 169 -23.27 26.56 -88.38
N GLU A 170 -24.57 26.30 -88.30
CA GLU A 170 -25.54 27.04 -87.49
C GLU A 170 -26.31 26.08 -86.58
N LEU A 171 -26.38 26.41 -85.29
CA LEU A 171 -27.27 25.79 -84.30
C LEU A 171 -28.59 26.56 -84.26
N LYS A 172 -29.69 25.91 -84.59
CA LYS A 172 -31.04 26.49 -84.49
C LYS A 172 -31.69 26.08 -83.18
N MET A 173 -32.22 27.05 -82.44
CA MET A 173 -32.86 26.81 -81.15
C MET A 173 -34.38 26.75 -81.28
N ASN A 174 -35.04 25.96 -80.43
CA ASN A 174 -36.49 25.76 -80.34
C ASN A 174 -37.15 26.99 -79.72
N GLY A 175 -38.28 27.44 -80.26
CA GLY A 175 -39.15 28.45 -79.64
C GLY A 175 -38.58 29.86 -79.47
N THR A 176 -37.38 30.16 -79.98
CA THR A 176 -36.77 31.50 -79.97
C THR A 176 -36.15 31.79 -81.34
N ASP A 177 -36.31 33.01 -81.87
CA ASP A 177 -35.68 33.44 -83.15
C ASP A 177 -34.14 33.58 -83.06
N LYS A 178 -33.49 32.89 -82.11
CA LYS A 178 -32.05 32.93 -81.85
C LYS A 178 -31.36 31.72 -82.47
N SER A 179 -30.38 31.97 -83.34
CA SER A 179 -29.48 30.95 -83.87
C SER A 179 -28.02 31.32 -83.61
N TYR A 180 -27.17 30.31 -83.41
CA TYR A 180 -25.75 30.49 -83.15
C TYR A 180 -24.92 29.96 -84.31
N ILE A 181 -24.14 30.85 -84.93
CA ILE A 181 -23.29 30.50 -86.08
C ILE A 181 -21.85 30.27 -85.61
N PHE A 182 -21.25 29.18 -86.05
CA PHE A 182 -19.88 28.80 -85.78
C PHE A 182 -19.11 28.53 -87.07
N ALA A 183 -17.80 28.73 -87.03
CA ALA A 183 -16.87 28.29 -88.06
C ALA A 183 -15.70 27.55 -87.44
N ALA A 184 -15.30 26.42 -88.04
CA ALA A 184 -14.10 25.68 -87.65
C ALA A 184 -12.91 26.09 -88.53
N ASP A 185 -11.69 25.80 -88.06
CA ASP A 185 -10.46 26.18 -88.79
C ASP A 185 -10.20 25.22 -89.99
N SER A 186 -10.78 24.01 -89.96
CA SER A 186 -10.67 23.02 -91.05
C SER A 186 -11.97 22.24 -91.30
N GLU A 187 -12.07 21.60 -92.46
CA GLU A 187 -13.21 20.73 -92.78
C GLU A 187 -13.31 19.53 -91.84
N ASN A 188 -12.18 18.90 -91.50
CA ASN A 188 -12.15 17.77 -90.58
C ASN A 188 -12.68 18.15 -89.18
N GLU A 189 -12.27 19.32 -88.68
CA GLU A 189 -12.72 19.82 -87.39
C GLU A 189 -14.22 20.18 -87.40
N MET A 190 -14.72 20.79 -88.48
CA MET A 190 -16.15 21.04 -88.65
C MET A 190 -16.95 19.74 -88.66
N GLN A 191 -16.50 18.72 -89.40
CA GLN A 191 -17.19 17.43 -89.48
C GLN A 191 -17.22 16.74 -88.12
N ASP A 192 -16.11 16.77 -87.37
CA ASP A 192 -16.04 16.19 -86.03
C ASP A 192 -16.97 16.93 -85.04
N TRP A 193 -16.99 18.27 -85.05
CA TRP A 193 -17.95 19.04 -84.26
C TRP A 193 -19.41 18.73 -84.62
N LEU A 194 -19.72 18.61 -85.90
CA LEU A 194 -21.08 18.27 -86.35
C LEU A 194 -21.49 16.86 -85.95
N LEU A 195 -20.57 15.88 -86.03
CA LEU A 195 -20.84 14.51 -85.59
C LEU A 195 -21.17 14.46 -84.10
N LYS A 196 -20.37 15.12 -83.26
CA LYS A 196 -20.59 15.15 -81.81
C LYS A 196 -21.87 15.88 -81.44
N LEU A 197 -22.12 17.06 -82.00
CA LEU A 197 -23.31 17.85 -81.67
C LEU A 197 -24.61 17.19 -82.19
N ASN A 198 -24.60 16.55 -83.37
CA ASN A 198 -25.76 15.77 -83.82
C ASN A 198 -25.97 14.49 -82.99
N GLY A 199 -24.89 13.88 -82.49
CA GLY A 199 -24.98 12.75 -81.56
C GLY A 199 -25.72 13.13 -80.27
N VAL A 200 -25.50 14.35 -79.75
CA VAL A 200 -26.25 14.88 -78.60
C VAL A 200 -27.74 15.01 -78.91
N LEU A 201 -28.11 15.55 -80.07
CA LEU A 201 -29.52 15.67 -80.48
C LEU A 201 -30.20 14.30 -80.62
N TYR A 202 -29.49 13.31 -81.15
CA TYR A 202 -29.99 11.95 -81.24
C TYR A 202 -30.18 11.29 -79.87
N HIS A 203 -29.24 11.53 -78.94
CA HIS A 203 -29.35 11.06 -77.57
C HIS A 203 -30.56 11.67 -76.83
N TYR A 204 -30.81 12.97 -77.03
CA TYR A 204 -31.99 13.65 -76.49
C TYR A 204 -33.29 13.03 -76.99
N LYS A 205 -33.39 12.80 -78.30
CA LYS A 205 -34.57 12.18 -78.93
C LYS A 205 -34.86 10.77 -78.37
N GLN A 206 -33.83 9.95 -78.16
CA GLN A 206 -33.99 8.63 -77.54
C GLN A 206 -34.42 8.68 -76.07
N GLN A 207 -34.00 9.69 -75.31
CA GLN A 207 -34.47 9.89 -73.94
C GLN A 207 -35.93 10.34 -73.89
N GLU A 208 -36.35 11.19 -74.82
CA GLU A 208 -37.75 11.63 -74.96
C GLU A 208 -38.67 10.44 -75.28
N ASP A 209 -38.26 9.57 -76.23
CA ASP A 209 -38.97 8.34 -76.58
C ASP A 209 -39.04 7.33 -75.40
N LYS A 210 -38.00 7.24 -74.57
CA LYS A 210 -37.97 6.39 -73.35
C LYS A 210 -38.88 6.92 -72.23
N ARG A 211 -39.01 8.25 -72.09
CA ARG A 211 -39.96 8.85 -71.13
C ARG A 211 -41.40 8.63 -71.57
N ALA A 212 -41.70 8.78 -72.86
CA ALA A 212 -43.03 8.49 -73.41
C ALA A 212 -43.45 7.02 -73.19
N SER A 213 -42.51 6.08 -73.31
CA SER A 213 -42.76 4.64 -73.13
C SER A 213 -42.78 4.15 -71.67
N SER A 214 -42.28 4.94 -70.69
CA SER A 214 -42.43 4.64 -69.25
C SER A 214 -43.78 5.10 -68.67
N LEU A 215 -44.41 6.10 -69.26
CA LEU A 215 -45.72 6.62 -68.83
C LEU A 215 -46.90 5.68 -69.16
N GLU A 216 -46.74 4.74 -70.10
CA GLU A 216 -47.77 3.73 -70.41
C GLU A 216 -47.76 2.50 -69.49
N ARG A 217 -46.76 2.33 -68.60
CA ARG A 217 -46.62 1.13 -67.74
C ARG A 217 -47.03 1.31 -66.28
N THR A 218 -47.61 2.46 -65.91
CA THR A 218 -47.96 2.79 -64.52
C THR A 218 -49.47 2.88 -64.24
N GLU A 219 -50.30 2.17 -65.01
CA GLU A 219 -51.76 2.08 -64.77
C GLU A 219 -52.26 0.81 -64.06
N HIS A 220 -51.40 -0.08 -63.55
CA HIS A 220 -51.86 -1.27 -62.81
C HIS A 220 -51.04 -1.52 -61.54
N ASN A 221 -51.43 -0.89 -60.42
CA ASN A 221 -51.69 -1.61 -59.17
C ASN A 221 -52.31 -0.70 -58.09
N ASN A 222 -53.42 -1.20 -57.55
CA ASN A 222 -54.33 -0.61 -56.58
C ASN A 222 -53.76 -0.53 -55.15
N THR A 223 -53.89 0.61 -54.46
CA THR A 223 -54.84 0.83 -53.33
C THR A 223 -54.69 2.26 -52.74
N PRO A 224 -55.75 2.84 -52.14
CA PRO A 224 -56.05 4.27 -52.21
C PRO A 224 -55.62 5.08 -50.98
N PRO A 225 -55.40 6.41 -51.09
CA PRO A 225 -55.39 7.32 -49.95
C PRO A 225 -56.83 7.71 -49.55
N PRO A 226 -57.11 7.93 -48.26
CA PRO A 226 -58.46 8.21 -47.79
C PRO A 226 -58.93 9.62 -48.18
N ASN A 227 -60.18 9.68 -48.62
CA ASN A 227 -60.93 10.90 -48.93
C ASN A 227 -60.99 11.86 -47.73
N PHE A 228 -60.59 13.12 -47.96
CA PHE A 228 -61.28 14.27 -47.40
C PHE A 228 -61.81 15.14 -48.55
N SER A 229 -63.12 15.17 -48.66
CA SER A 229 -63.88 16.04 -49.54
C SER A 229 -63.95 17.46 -48.97
N SER A 230 -63.54 18.46 -49.75
CA SER A 230 -64.40 19.62 -50.03
C SER A 230 -63.77 20.53 -51.08
N SER A 231 -64.54 20.73 -52.14
CA SER A 231 -64.37 21.65 -53.25
C SER A 231 -64.34 23.11 -52.81
N GLN A 232 -63.38 23.90 -53.34
CA GLN A 232 -63.63 25.24 -53.90
C GLN A 232 -62.41 25.74 -54.68
N ALA A 233 -62.68 26.35 -55.84
CA ALA A 233 -61.69 26.87 -56.78
C ALA A 233 -61.19 28.28 -56.39
N PHE A 234 -60.01 28.63 -56.95
CA PHE A 234 -59.31 29.93 -57.04
C PHE A 234 -58.40 30.36 -55.85
N PRO A 235 -57.34 31.18 -56.07
CA PRO A 235 -56.46 31.35 -57.23
C PRO A 235 -54.94 31.33 -56.89
N ASN A 236 -54.09 31.26 -57.91
CA ASN A 236 -52.64 31.49 -57.89
C ASN A 236 -52.20 32.76 -57.12
N TYR A 237 -51.51 32.60 -55.99
CA TYR A 237 -50.52 33.53 -55.42
C TYR A 237 -49.57 32.70 -54.53
N GLY A 238 -48.24 32.76 -54.56
CA GLY A 238 -47.26 33.51 -55.33
C GLY A 238 -45.89 32.85 -55.11
N THR A 239 -44.93 33.12 -55.99
CA THR A 239 -43.55 32.60 -55.90
C THR A 239 -42.83 33.12 -54.64
N LEU A 240 -41.76 32.42 -54.20
CA LEU A 240 -40.93 32.72 -53.00
C LEU A 240 -40.61 34.21 -52.76
N LYS A 241 -40.58 35.03 -53.82
CA LYS A 241 -40.41 36.50 -53.76
C LYS A 241 -41.53 37.25 -53.01
N GLY A 242 -42.74 36.72 -52.92
CA GLY A 242 -43.86 37.36 -52.21
C GLY A 242 -43.72 37.30 -50.68
N LEU A 243 -42.93 36.34 -50.16
CA LEU A 243 -42.74 36.11 -48.72
C LEU A 243 -41.77 37.11 -48.08
N ASP A 244 -40.89 37.75 -48.85
CA ASP A 244 -39.98 38.82 -48.38
C ASP A 244 -40.72 40.09 -47.92
N GLN A 245 -41.98 40.28 -48.35
CA GLN A 245 -42.83 41.42 -47.97
C GLN A 245 -43.86 41.05 -46.87
N SER A 246 -43.80 39.83 -46.33
CA SER A 246 -44.70 39.39 -45.26
C SER A 246 -44.44 40.17 -43.96
N MET A 247 -45.49 40.56 -43.23
CA MET A 247 -45.35 41.18 -41.90
C MET A 247 -45.03 40.16 -40.78
N ASN A 248 -44.97 38.87 -41.10
CA ASN A 248 -44.60 37.80 -40.16
C ASN A 248 -43.09 37.49 -40.26
N PRO A 249 -42.29 37.71 -39.19
CA PRO A 249 -40.84 37.55 -39.22
C PRO A 249 -40.38 36.13 -39.62
N GLN A 250 -41.16 35.10 -39.31
CA GLN A 250 -40.84 33.70 -39.63
C GLN A 250 -40.97 33.44 -41.13
N LEU A 251 -41.94 34.06 -41.80
CA LEU A 251 -42.15 33.91 -43.24
C LEU A 251 -41.10 34.67 -44.06
N ILE A 252 -40.66 35.84 -43.57
CA ILE A 252 -39.51 36.59 -44.14
C ILE A 252 -38.20 35.81 -43.95
N LYS A 253 -38.07 35.04 -42.86
CA LYS A 253 -36.90 34.18 -42.65
C LYS A 253 -36.89 33.05 -43.67
N TYR A 254 -38.05 32.42 -43.89
CA TYR A 254 -38.22 31.32 -44.84
C TYR A 254 -38.00 31.74 -46.31
N SER A 255 -38.31 32.99 -46.69
CA SER A 255 -37.99 33.50 -48.04
C SER A 255 -36.49 33.65 -48.30
N ARG A 256 -35.68 33.71 -47.25
CA ARG A 256 -34.22 33.89 -47.29
C ARG A 256 -33.44 32.62 -47.00
N GLU A 257 -34.12 31.53 -46.64
CA GLU A 257 -33.49 30.24 -46.46
C GLU A 257 -33.09 29.65 -47.82
N THR A 258 -31.82 29.25 -47.95
CA THR A 258 -31.28 28.53 -49.11
C THR A 258 -31.05 27.08 -48.73
N ASP A 259 -30.99 26.17 -49.71
CA ASP A 259 -30.64 24.76 -49.44
C ASP A 259 -29.32 24.64 -48.65
N SER A 260 -28.36 25.55 -48.89
CA SER A 260 -27.11 25.62 -48.12
C SER A 260 -27.31 26.02 -46.66
N SER A 261 -28.19 26.99 -46.36
CA SER A 261 -28.49 27.37 -44.97
C SER A 261 -29.30 26.30 -44.24
N ILE A 262 -30.19 25.58 -44.94
CA ILE A 262 -30.93 24.44 -44.39
C ILE A 262 -29.96 23.29 -44.07
N LEU A 263 -28.97 23.05 -44.94
CA LEU A 263 -27.95 22.02 -44.74
C LEU A 263 -27.03 22.38 -43.56
N LEU A 264 -26.67 23.65 -43.39
CA LEU A 264 -25.93 24.17 -42.22
C LEU A 264 -26.76 24.06 -40.93
N ALA A 265 -28.02 24.47 -40.94
CA ALA A 265 -28.92 24.36 -39.78
C ALA A 265 -29.18 22.90 -39.37
N ARG A 266 -29.18 21.95 -40.32
CA ARG A 266 -29.25 20.50 -40.03
C ARG A 266 -27.93 19.90 -39.55
N ARG A 267 -26.79 20.58 -39.75
CA ARG A 267 -25.49 20.22 -39.18
C ARG A 267 -25.33 20.78 -37.77
N GLU A 268 -25.86 21.97 -37.50
CA GLU A 268 -25.89 22.54 -36.15
C GLU A 268 -26.62 21.59 -35.17
N ASN A 269 -25.94 21.20 -34.10
CA ASN A 269 -26.44 20.32 -33.02
C ASN A 269 -26.68 18.83 -33.38
N ARG A 270 -26.10 18.31 -34.48
CA ARG A 270 -26.16 16.86 -34.78
C ARG A 270 -25.26 16.06 -33.82
N LYS A 271 -25.86 15.31 -32.90
CA LYS A 271 -25.16 14.45 -31.91
C LYS A 271 -25.31 12.97 -32.27
N LYS A 272 -24.36 12.11 -31.88
CA LYS A 272 -24.50 10.65 -31.99
C LYS A 272 -25.72 10.19 -31.17
N LEU A 273 -26.61 9.38 -31.74
CA LEU A 273 -27.84 8.92 -31.07
C LEU A 273 -27.54 8.25 -29.70
N PHE A 274 -26.41 7.55 -29.62
CA PHE A 274 -25.97 6.87 -28.39
C PHE A 274 -25.30 7.77 -27.35
N SER A 275 -24.94 9.01 -27.68
CA SER A 275 -24.51 10.00 -26.68
C SER A 275 -25.69 10.73 -26.01
N LEU A 276 -26.92 10.58 -26.51
CA LEU A 276 -28.14 11.12 -25.91
C LEU A 276 -28.68 10.27 -24.75
N TYR A 277 -28.34 8.99 -24.68
CA TYR A 277 -28.86 8.08 -23.64
C TYR A 277 -28.36 8.41 -22.23
N TYR A 278 -27.20 9.07 -22.10
CA TYR A 278 -26.65 9.44 -20.79
C TYR A 278 -27.39 10.56 -20.07
N ASP A 279 -28.06 11.47 -20.79
CA ASP A 279 -28.76 12.61 -20.17
C ASP A 279 -30.21 12.28 -19.74
N SER A 280 -30.77 11.17 -20.25
CA SER A 280 -32.18 10.82 -20.01
C SER A 280 -32.48 10.29 -18.60
N SER A 281 -31.48 9.89 -17.82
CA SER A 281 -31.65 9.36 -16.46
C SER A 281 -31.69 10.44 -15.36
N ASN A 282 -31.49 11.72 -15.69
CA ASN A 282 -31.49 12.82 -14.71
C ASN A 282 -32.87 13.48 -14.52
N ILE A 283 -33.93 13.06 -15.23
CA ILE A 283 -35.22 13.80 -15.26
C ILE A 283 -36.29 13.23 -14.32
N THR A 284 -36.09 12.10 -13.65
CA THR A 284 -37.04 11.60 -12.63
C THR A 284 -36.34 11.27 -11.32
N GLY A 285 -36.54 12.12 -10.32
CA GLY A 285 -35.95 12.06 -8.97
C GLY A 285 -36.37 10.88 -8.09
N GLU A 286 -36.74 9.73 -8.65
CA GLU A 286 -37.10 8.51 -7.90
C GLU A 286 -36.51 7.27 -8.57
N SER A 287 -35.19 7.09 -8.48
CA SER A 287 -34.58 5.76 -8.53
C SER A 287 -33.21 5.77 -7.86
N ARG A 288 -33.21 5.85 -6.52
CA ARG A 288 -32.02 5.67 -5.67
C ARG A 288 -31.84 4.22 -5.17
N CYS A 289 -32.24 3.21 -5.95
CA CYS A 289 -32.09 1.81 -5.53
C CYS A 289 -31.05 0.97 -6.28
N PHE A 290 -30.30 1.53 -7.23
CA PHE A 290 -29.18 0.80 -7.86
C PHE A 290 -27.89 1.63 -8.11
N PRO A 291 -27.25 2.23 -7.08
CA PRO A 291 -25.83 2.59 -7.22
C PRO A 291 -24.89 2.14 -6.09
N THR A 292 -25.30 1.36 -5.08
CA THR A 292 -24.36 1.02 -3.98
C THR A 292 -23.41 -0.12 -4.30
N ILE A 293 -23.84 -1.14 -5.06
CA ILE A 293 -23.06 -2.38 -5.20
C ILE A 293 -21.90 -2.24 -6.17
N PHE A 294 -22.04 -1.44 -7.25
CA PHE A 294 -20.94 -1.21 -8.20
C PHE A 294 -20.04 -0.03 -7.84
N GLN A 295 -20.53 0.93 -7.06
CA GLN A 295 -19.69 2.02 -6.57
C GLN A 295 -18.70 1.52 -5.49
N GLU A 296 -19.00 0.40 -4.80
CA GLU A 296 -18.02 -0.38 -4.04
C GLU A 296 -17.03 -1.18 -4.93
N ILE A 297 -17.36 -1.45 -6.20
CA ILE A 297 -16.59 -2.31 -7.12
C ILE A 297 -15.49 -1.53 -7.83
N CYS A 298 -15.74 -0.27 -8.20
CA CYS A 298 -14.75 0.55 -8.90
C CYS A 298 -13.95 1.46 -7.96
N ASN A 299 -14.43 1.69 -6.73
CA ASN A 299 -13.62 2.27 -5.67
C ASN A 299 -12.68 1.24 -5.04
N ASN A 300 -11.81 0.68 -5.87
CA ASN A 300 -10.49 0.22 -5.42
C ASN A 300 -9.59 1.42 -5.06
N GLU A 301 -10.11 2.66 -5.09
CA GLU A 301 -9.43 3.88 -4.69
C GLU A 301 -9.23 4.01 -3.16
N ASN A 302 -9.98 3.29 -2.33
CA ASN A 302 -9.82 3.36 -0.87
C ASN A 302 -8.92 2.26 -0.28
N VAL A 303 -8.34 1.36 -1.10
CA VAL A 303 -7.38 0.37 -0.62
C VAL A 303 -5.99 1.02 -0.60
N ASN A 304 -5.51 1.31 0.60
CA ASN A 304 -4.18 1.87 0.85
C ASN A 304 -3.14 0.77 1.10
N PRO A 305 -1.84 1.05 0.88
CA PRO A 305 -0.77 0.19 1.37
C PRO A 305 -0.89 -0.02 2.88
N TYR A 306 -0.19 -1.02 3.41
CA TYR A 306 -0.12 -1.16 4.87
C TYR A 306 0.58 0.03 5.50
N GLU A 307 0.03 0.49 6.61
CA GLU A 307 0.51 1.61 7.40
C GLU A 307 0.59 1.22 8.87
N ASP A 308 1.52 1.84 9.59
CA ASP A 308 1.63 1.65 11.03
C ASP A 308 0.40 2.25 11.74
N GLN A 309 -0.18 1.49 12.68
CA GLN A 309 -1.36 1.90 13.43
C GLN A 309 -0.96 2.19 14.87
N PHE A 310 -1.13 3.43 15.33
CA PHE A 310 -0.68 3.90 16.65
C PHE A 310 -1.81 4.22 17.64
N GLY A 311 -3.07 4.04 17.23
CA GLY A 311 -4.21 4.48 18.03
C GLY A 311 -4.08 5.97 18.41
N GLN A 312 -4.26 6.28 19.69
CA GLN A 312 -4.06 7.64 20.20
C GLN A 312 -2.59 7.87 20.57
N ARG A 313 -1.96 8.86 19.92
CA ARG A 313 -0.59 9.26 20.22
C ARG A 313 -0.55 10.40 21.23
N ILE A 314 0.31 10.26 22.22
CA ILE A 314 0.38 11.13 23.38
C ILE A 314 1.83 11.57 23.54
N PHE A 315 2.06 12.87 23.45
CA PHE A 315 3.34 13.47 23.78
C PHE A 315 3.43 13.71 25.28
N ILE A 316 4.55 13.29 25.88
CA ILE A 316 4.85 13.51 27.29
C ILE A 316 6.23 14.13 27.44
N LYS A 317 6.28 15.30 28.07
CA LYS A 317 7.53 15.97 28.49
C LYS A 317 7.65 15.94 30.01
N CYS A 318 8.72 15.32 30.51
CA CYS A 318 9.09 15.34 31.91
C CYS A 318 9.74 16.69 32.25
N GLN A 319 9.04 17.53 33.00
CA GLN A 319 9.48 18.90 33.27
C GLN A 319 10.29 18.99 34.55
N GLU A 320 9.79 18.41 35.65
CA GLU A 320 10.34 18.71 36.97
C GLU A 320 10.06 17.59 37.98
N LEU A 321 11.08 17.25 38.78
CA LEU A 321 10.98 16.43 39.98
C LEU A 321 11.70 17.18 41.10
N LYS A 322 10.94 17.61 42.11
CA LYS A 322 11.51 18.30 43.28
C LYS A 322 11.02 17.72 44.59
N PHE A 323 11.95 17.33 45.45
CA PHE A 323 11.65 17.05 46.86
C PHE A 323 11.77 18.30 47.72
N ARG A 324 11.07 18.31 48.87
CA ARG A 324 11.21 19.39 49.86
C ARG A 324 12.60 19.44 50.50
N LEU A 325 13.30 18.31 50.56
CA LEU A 325 14.70 18.28 51.00
C LEU A 325 15.60 18.83 49.89
N GLN A 326 16.10 20.04 50.10
CA GLN A 326 17.02 20.72 49.20
C GLN A 326 18.19 21.32 49.99
N ALA A 327 19.27 21.67 49.29
CA ALA A 327 20.43 22.31 49.88
C ALA A 327 21.01 23.38 48.95
N PRO A 328 21.60 24.46 49.49
CA PRO A 328 22.29 25.49 48.71
C PRO A 328 23.67 24.94 48.29
N ILE A 329 23.67 24.10 47.26
CA ILE A 329 24.89 23.49 46.70
C ILE A 329 25.35 24.26 45.45
N ASP A 330 24.45 25.03 44.84
CA ASP A 330 24.77 25.94 43.75
C ASP A 330 25.41 27.24 44.28
N ASN A 331 26.44 27.70 43.57
CA ASN A 331 27.14 28.94 43.87
C ASN A 331 26.25 30.17 43.66
N ASN A 332 25.14 30.04 42.92
CA ASN A 332 24.16 31.08 42.63
C ASN A 332 23.04 31.21 43.70
N GLU A 333 23.30 30.82 44.95
CA GLU A 333 22.38 30.90 46.12
C GLU A 333 21.06 30.09 46.03
N GLY A 334 20.81 29.35 44.95
CA GLY A 334 19.62 28.53 44.75
C GLY A 334 19.60 27.21 45.55
N LEU A 335 18.43 26.81 46.04
CA LEU A 335 18.22 25.48 46.64
C LEU A 335 18.13 24.40 45.55
N CYS A 336 19.04 23.43 45.58
CA CYS A 336 19.09 22.31 44.64
C CYS A 336 18.73 20.98 45.31
N GLN A 337 18.40 19.96 44.51
CA GLN A 337 18.31 18.59 45.01
C GLN A 337 19.63 18.15 45.63
N VAL A 338 19.56 17.31 46.66
CA VAL A 338 20.74 16.90 47.43
C VAL A 338 21.51 15.75 46.78
N GLU A 339 20.90 15.06 45.81
CA GLU A 339 21.44 13.87 45.15
C GLU A 339 20.77 13.58 43.80
N PRO A 340 21.43 12.80 42.91
CA PRO A 340 20.88 12.48 41.60
C PRO A 340 19.82 11.37 41.71
N TYR A 341 18.75 11.53 40.94
CA TYR A 341 17.69 10.55 40.78
C TYR A 341 17.72 9.93 39.39
N LYS A 342 17.44 8.64 39.33
CA LYS A 342 17.14 7.96 38.08
C LYS A 342 15.64 7.74 38.00
N THR A 343 15.03 8.22 36.93
CA THR A 343 13.58 8.19 36.78
C THR A 343 13.15 7.43 35.53
N SER A 344 12.10 6.64 35.67
CA SER A 344 11.46 5.95 34.55
C SER A 344 9.96 6.16 34.56
N LEU A 345 9.38 6.21 33.36
CA LEU A 345 7.96 6.40 33.08
C LEU A 345 7.46 5.22 32.24
N SER A 346 6.31 4.65 32.59
CA SER A 346 5.66 3.62 31.77
C SER A 346 4.14 3.59 31.98
N LEU A 347 3.45 2.97 31.03
CA LEU A 347 2.00 2.78 31.07
C LEU A 347 1.64 1.39 31.61
N PHE A 348 0.61 1.35 32.44
CA PHE A 348 0.03 0.13 33.00
C PHE A 348 -1.45 0.06 32.68
N ASP A 349 -1.88 -1.06 32.13
CA ASP A 349 -3.29 -1.39 31.93
C ASP A 349 -3.76 -2.26 33.09
N VAL A 350 -4.46 -1.64 34.03
CA VAL A 350 -4.95 -2.31 35.25
C VAL A 350 -6.13 -3.22 34.94
N ARG A 351 -6.92 -2.90 33.91
CA ARG A 351 -8.06 -3.72 33.49
C ARG A 351 -7.60 -5.07 32.96
N GLN A 352 -6.53 -5.07 32.18
CA GLN A 352 -5.91 -6.29 31.65
C GLN A 352 -4.82 -6.87 32.57
N GLY A 353 -4.52 -6.21 33.69
CA GLY A 353 -3.51 -6.66 34.65
C GLY A 353 -2.10 -6.75 34.06
N ARG A 354 -1.71 -5.81 33.19
CA ARG A 354 -0.41 -5.87 32.49
C ARG A 354 0.26 -4.50 32.39
N LYS A 355 1.59 -4.52 32.25
CA LYS A 355 2.37 -3.37 31.78
C LYS A 355 2.17 -3.19 30.28
N LEU A 356 1.75 -1.99 29.87
CA LEU A 356 1.32 -1.64 28.51
C LEU A 356 2.46 -1.10 27.63
N SER A 357 3.44 -0.38 28.19
CA SER A 357 4.56 0.20 27.41
C SER A 357 5.91 -0.22 27.95
N GLU A 358 6.97 -0.08 27.14
CA GLU A 358 8.35 -0.10 27.64
C GLU A 358 8.62 1.08 28.60
N ASN A 359 9.74 1.02 29.33
CA ASN A 359 10.21 2.10 30.19
C ASN A 359 10.83 3.24 29.37
N PHE A 360 10.29 4.44 29.54
CA PHE A 360 10.97 5.67 29.16
C PHE A 360 11.84 6.15 30.33
N TYR A 361 13.17 6.07 30.20
CA TYR A 361 14.11 6.62 31.16
C TYR A 361 14.39 8.09 30.82
N PHE A 362 14.30 8.97 31.82
CA PHE A 362 14.55 10.40 31.65
C PHE A 362 15.42 10.95 32.78
N ASP A 363 16.19 12.01 32.48
CA ASP A 363 17.03 12.72 33.45
C ASP A 363 16.67 14.20 33.49
N ILE A 364 16.15 14.65 34.63
CA ILE A 364 15.81 16.05 34.92
C ILE A 364 16.56 16.58 36.14
N ASN A 365 17.69 15.96 36.49
CA ASN A 365 18.56 16.41 37.57
C ASN A 365 19.22 17.74 37.22
N HIS A 366 19.54 18.53 38.24
CA HIS A 366 20.35 19.73 38.08
C HIS A 366 21.81 19.37 37.77
N ASP A 367 22.51 20.18 36.97
CA ASP A 367 23.86 19.85 36.47
C ASP A 367 24.87 19.54 37.58
N ILE A 368 24.90 20.36 38.63
CA ILE A 368 25.74 20.15 39.83
C ILE A 368 25.56 18.76 40.46
N VAL A 369 24.33 18.26 40.44
CA VAL A 369 23.98 16.97 41.03
C VAL A 369 24.39 15.82 40.09
N ARG A 370 24.35 16.04 38.77
CA ARG A 370 24.84 15.09 37.77
C ARG A 370 26.34 14.87 37.90
N ASP A 371 27.09 15.94 38.19
CA ASP A 371 28.55 15.88 38.36
C ASP A 371 29.00 15.02 39.54
N MET A 372 28.11 14.76 40.52
CA MET A 372 28.42 13.92 41.68
C MET A 372 28.76 12.47 41.30
N LEU A 373 28.22 11.97 40.19
CA LEU A 373 28.45 10.60 39.72
C LEU A 373 29.79 10.43 38.97
N GLY A 374 30.43 11.55 38.60
CA GLY A 374 31.69 11.60 37.85
C GLY A 374 31.57 11.08 36.42
N THR A 375 32.21 11.74 35.46
CA THR A 375 32.48 11.15 34.13
C THR A 375 33.57 10.10 34.27
N ARG A 376 33.23 8.91 34.79
CA ARG A 376 34.11 7.75 34.62
C ARG A 376 33.98 7.29 33.18
N ASP A 377 34.83 7.86 32.33
CA ASP A 377 34.93 7.59 30.90
C ASP A 377 34.77 6.10 30.58
N GLU A 378 33.86 5.81 29.65
CA GLU A 378 33.86 4.62 28.79
C GLU A 378 35.10 4.63 27.86
N LYS A 379 36.31 4.77 28.41
CA LYS A 379 37.60 4.83 27.70
C LYS A 379 38.06 3.45 27.21
N GLY A 380 37.13 2.64 26.71
CA GLY A 380 37.38 1.25 26.33
C GLY A 380 36.71 0.77 25.05
N SER A 381 36.24 1.66 24.18
CA SER A 381 35.60 1.24 22.91
C SER A 381 35.76 2.25 21.77
N SER A 382 36.97 2.80 21.54
CA SER A 382 37.21 3.68 20.38
C SER A 382 37.76 2.99 19.12
N ASP A 383 38.23 1.73 19.16
CA ASP A 383 39.19 1.30 18.12
C ASP A 383 38.73 0.20 17.15
N LEU A 384 37.47 -0.27 17.12
CA LEU A 384 37.08 -1.39 16.22
C LEU A 384 35.76 -1.28 15.44
N LEU A 385 35.07 -0.14 15.37
CA LEU A 385 33.76 -0.03 14.67
C LEU A 385 33.73 1.02 13.54
N ASN A 386 34.77 1.07 12.71
CA ASN A 386 34.85 2.00 11.57
C ASN A 386 34.14 1.57 10.27
N ASN A 387 33.30 0.52 10.24
CA ASN A 387 32.79 -0.03 8.98
C ASN A 387 31.26 -0.21 8.85
N LEU A 388 30.44 0.57 9.56
CA LEU A 388 28.99 0.61 9.30
C LEU A 388 28.50 2.05 9.21
N ASP A 389 28.04 2.45 8.02
CA ASP A 389 27.47 3.78 7.70
C ASP A 389 26.17 4.04 8.49
N LYS A 390 26.29 4.54 9.73
CA LYS A 390 25.16 5.10 10.50
C LYS A 390 25.35 6.60 10.72
N PRO A 391 24.32 7.44 10.49
CA PRO A 391 24.42 8.90 10.61
C PRO A 391 24.73 9.35 12.05
N LEU A 392 24.38 8.55 13.05
CA LEU A 392 24.61 8.86 14.46
C LEU A 392 26.02 8.48 14.95
N GLN A 393 26.81 7.74 14.15
CA GLN A 393 28.13 7.28 14.55
C GLN A 393 29.23 8.33 14.40
N CYS A 394 29.01 9.32 13.52
CA CYS A 394 30.00 10.27 13.03
C CYS A 394 30.30 11.47 13.97
N VAL A 395 29.65 11.55 15.14
CA VAL A 395 29.74 12.73 16.03
C VAL A 395 30.44 12.36 17.33
N SER A 396 31.54 13.06 17.62
CA SER A 396 32.37 12.87 18.81
C SER A 396 31.71 13.35 20.11
N ASP A 397 30.77 14.29 20.04
CA ASP A 397 29.99 14.77 21.19
C ASP A 397 28.52 14.34 21.08
N ARG A 398 28.13 13.37 21.91
CA ARG A 398 26.75 12.85 22.01
C ARG A 398 26.06 13.23 23.31
N SER A 399 26.54 14.28 23.98
CA SER A 399 25.98 14.80 25.23
C SER A 399 24.50 15.18 25.11
N TRP A 400 24.03 15.55 23.91
CA TRP A 400 22.64 15.88 23.61
C TRP A 400 21.64 14.75 23.89
N PHE A 401 22.07 13.48 23.88
CA PHE A 401 21.22 12.33 24.17
C PHE A 401 21.16 12.00 25.68
N LYS A 402 22.09 12.53 26.47
CA LYS A 402 22.26 12.20 27.89
C LYS A 402 21.08 12.62 28.76
N TYR A 403 20.36 13.66 28.35
CA TYR A 403 19.34 14.34 29.15
C TYR A 403 17.98 14.39 28.47
N VAL A 404 17.65 13.35 27.70
CA VAL A 404 16.34 13.22 27.06
C VAL A 404 15.24 13.21 28.13
N ASN A 405 14.20 13.99 27.90
CA ASN A 405 13.05 14.13 28.79
C ASN A 405 11.69 14.19 28.06
N GLN A 406 11.67 13.93 26.76
CA GLN A 406 10.46 13.93 25.93
C GLN A 406 10.24 12.57 25.26
N ALA A 407 8.99 12.12 25.25
CA ALA A 407 8.61 10.84 24.70
C ALA A 407 7.22 10.87 24.06
N ILE A 408 6.99 9.97 23.12
CA ILE A 408 5.69 9.71 22.48
C ILE A 408 5.24 8.32 22.89
N PHE A 409 4.09 8.26 23.52
CA PHE A 409 3.39 7.02 23.85
C PHE A 409 2.25 6.80 22.86
N SER A 410 2.06 5.57 22.43
CA SER A 410 0.93 5.15 21.58
C SER A 410 0.03 4.24 22.41
N VAL A 411 -1.28 4.48 22.34
CA VAL A 411 -2.29 3.69 23.05
C VAL A 411 -3.34 3.23 22.06
N SER A 412 -3.32 1.93 21.75
CA SER A 412 -4.21 1.34 20.75
C SER A 412 -5.67 1.22 21.22
N ASP A 413 -5.90 1.04 22.53
CA ASP A 413 -7.25 0.91 23.13
C ASP A 413 -7.40 1.86 24.35
N PRO A 414 -7.65 3.16 24.13
CA PRO A 414 -7.72 4.16 25.21
C PRO A 414 -8.86 3.89 26.19
N HIS A 415 -8.55 3.87 27.50
CA HIS A 415 -9.56 3.69 28.53
C HIS A 415 -9.14 4.15 29.94
N PRO A 416 -10.09 4.37 30.88
CA PRO A 416 -9.80 5.04 32.15
C PRO A 416 -8.94 4.29 33.16
N ASP A 417 -8.76 2.97 32.97
CA ASP A 417 -7.90 2.13 33.82
C ASP A 417 -6.47 1.98 33.28
N ILE A 418 -6.06 2.85 32.34
CA ILE A 418 -4.65 3.01 31.96
C ILE A 418 -4.02 4.05 32.87
N PHE A 419 -2.93 3.66 33.53
CA PHE A 419 -2.21 4.49 34.48
C PHE A 419 -0.82 4.84 33.96
N LEU A 420 -0.44 6.09 34.19
CA LEU A 420 0.92 6.56 34.04
C LEU A 420 1.65 6.33 35.37
N VAL A 421 2.74 5.56 35.34
CA VAL A 421 3.53 5.20 36.53
C VAL A 421 4.95 5.70 36.39
N VAL A 422 5.40 6.43 37.40
CA VAL A 422 6.76 6.96 37.50
C VAL A 422 7.48 6.23 38.63
N ARG A 423 8.66 5.67 38.34
CA ARG A 423 9.55 5.10 39.34
C ARG A 423 10.77 6.00 39.53
N ILE A 424 11.20 6.15 40.77
CA ILE A 424 12.30 7.00 41.20
C ILE A 424 13.29 6.12 41.96
N GLU A 425 14.53 6.10 41.49
CA GLU A 425 15.66 5.44 42.12
C GLU A 425 16.70 6.48 42.52
N LYS A 426 17.50 6.13 43.53
CA LYS A 426 18.62 6.94 44.01
C LYS A 426 19.87 6.10 44.19
N ILE A 427 20.98 6.73 44.53
CA ILE A 427 22.24 6.02 44.82
C ILE A 427 22.07 5.13 46.06
N LEU A 428 22.65 3.94 46.02
CA LEU A 428 22.66 2.99 47.14
C LEU A 428 23.33 3.60 48.38
N GLN A 429 22.57 3.74 49.47
CA GLN A 429 23.04 4.39 50.72
C GLN A 429 22.74 3.59 52.00
N GLY A 430 21.73 2.72 52.02
CA GLY A 430 21.34 2.00 53.23
C GLY A 430 19.88 1.58 53.25
N ASN A 431 19.32 1.36 54.43
CA ASN A 431 17.91 1.02 54.62
C ASN A 431 16.99 2.17 54.19
N ILE A 432 16.04 1.89 53.28
CA ILE A 432 15.13 2.88 52.69
C ILE A 432 14.36 3.71 53.73
N SER A 433 13.93 3.10 54.85
CA SER A 433 13.20 3.81 55.90
C SER A 433 14.07 4.86 56.59
N GLN A 434 15.34 4.54 56.83
CA GLN A 434 16.28 5.46 57.48
C GLN A 434 16.73 6.59 56.54
N ILE A 435 16.97 6.27 55.27
CA ILE A 435 17.47 7.26 54.29
C ILE A 435 16.36 8.16 53.71
N SER A 436 15.09 7.75 53.78
CA SER A 436 13.94 8.58 53.39
C SER A 436 13.46 9.48 54.53
N GLU A 437 13.82 9.18 55.78
CA GLU A 437 13.42 9.96 56.96
C GLU A 437 13.77 11.46 56.87
N PRO A 438 14.97 11.86 56.40
CA PRO A 438 15.27 13.27 56.18
C PRO A 438 14.31 13.90 55.17
N TYR A 439 13.91 13.20 54.11
CA TYR A 439 12.98 13.73 53.11
C TYR A 439 11.58 13.98 53.68
N ILE A 440 11.12 13.10 54.57
CA ILE A 440 9.81 13.19 55.22
C ILE A 440 9.79 14.34 56.23
N LYS A 441 10.89 14.52 56.98
CA LYS A 441 10.99 15.53 58.05
C LYS A 441 11.48 16.92 57.59
N ALA A 442 12.13 17.03 56.43
CA ALA A 442 12.90 18.21 56.03
C ALA A 442 12.12 19.48 55.67
N ALA A 443 10.84 19.60 56.03
CA ALA A 443 10.05 20.76 55.65
C ALA A 443 10.55 22.12 56.22
N ARG A 444 11.61 22.18 57.05
CA ARG A 444 12.00 23.40 57.79
C ARG A 444 13.51 23.68 58.05
N ASP A 445 14.47 22.79 57.75
CA ASP A 445 15.90 23.04 58.08
C ASP A 445 16.89 22.75 56.92
N PRO A 446 17.45 23.78 56.25
CA PRO A 446 18.47 23.64 55.20
C PRO A 446 19.77 22.95 55.63
N ARG A 447 20.10 22.93 56.94
CA ARG A 447 21.30 22.26 57.46
C ARG A 447 21.21 20.74 57.30
N ILE A 448 19.99 20.19 57.35
CA ILE A 448 19.74 18.77 57.10
C ILE A 448 20.10 18.43 55.65
N GLY A 449 19.72 19.28 54.69
CA GLY A 449 20.05 19.12 53.28
C GLY A 449 21.55 19.04 53.02
N LEU A 450 22.33 19.96 53.59
CA LEU A 450 23.80 19.97 53.45
C LEU A 450 24.46 18.71 54.06
N ARG A 451 23.97 18.25 55.22
CA ARG A 451 24.44 17.01 55.85
C ARG A 451 24.17 15.80 54.97
N VAL A 452 22.96 15.69 54.44
CA VAL A 452 22.58 14.60 53.52
C VAL A 452 23.45 14.66 52.28
N HIS A 453 23.57 15.82 51.62
CA HIS A 453 24.40 15.98 50.42
C HIS A 453 25.86 15.54 50.64
N LYS A 454 26.48 15.91 51.77
CA LYS A 454 27.85 15.47 52.11
C LYS A 454 27.96 13.94 52.20
N ASN A 455 26.98 13.29 52.81
CA ASN A 455 26.94 11.83 52.92
C ASN A 455 26.73 11.18 51.54
N VAL A 456 25.80 11.71 50.74
CA VAL A 456 25.54 11.22 49.38
C VAL A 456 26.80 11.33 48.53
N ARG A 457 27.54 12.44 48.58
CA ARG A 457 28.78 12.62 47.82
C ARG A 457 29.81 11.53 48.13
N ALA A 458 29.96 11.15 49.40
CA ALA A 458 30.83 10.04 49.79
C ALA A 458 30.32 8.69 49.24
N CYS A 459 29.01 8.48 49.24
CA CYS A 459 28.40 7.30 48.62
C CYS A 459 28.59 7.28 47.10
N CYS A 460 28.49 8.40 46.39
CA CYS A 460 28.71 8.47 44.93
C CYS A 460 30.12 7.98 44.55
N GLN A 461 31.14 8.42 45.30
CA GLN A 461 32.54 8.07 45.01
C GLN A 461 32.82 6.57 45.12
N ARG A 462 32.10 5.87 46.00
CA ARG A 462 32.28 4.45 46.26
C ARG A 462 31.26 3.58 45.54
N LEU A 463 29.98 3.90 45.66
CA LEU A 463 28.82 3.12 45.21
C LEU A 463 28.11 3.75 43.99
N GLY A 464 28.71 4.70 43.28
CA GLY A 464 28.05 5.43 42.18
C GLY A 464 27.47 4.58 41.05
N ASN A 465 27.96 3.35 40.86
CA ASN A 465 27.41 2.39 39.89
C ASN A 465 26.15 1.66 40.39
N TYR A 466 25.85 1.76 41.69
CA TYR A 466 24.79 1.03 42.36
C TYR A 466 23.68 1.97 42.80
N ARG A 467 22.47 1.61 42.42
CA ARG A 467 21.25 2.33 42.75
C ARG A 467 20.34 1.48 43.61
N MET A 468 19.42 2.14 44.28
CA MET A 468 18.38 1.53 45.08
C MET A 468 17.03 2.18 44.79
N PRO A 469 15.93 1.42 44.95
CA PRO A 469 14.59 1.96 44.78
C PRO A 469 14.30 3.02 45.85
N PHE A 470 13.67 4.13 45.46
CA PHE A 470 13.40 5.25 46.38
C PHE A 470 11.92 5.53 46.55
N GLY A 471 11.22 5.78 45.45
CA GLY A 471 9.81 6.13 45.46
C GLY A 471 9.15 5.94 44.12
N TRP A 472 7.83 6.11 44.08
CA TRP A 472 7.03 5.98 42.88
C TRP A 472 5.82 6.91 42.95
N SER A 473 5.23 7.20 41.80
CA SER A 473 4.00 7.98 41.70
C SER A 473 3.15 7.47 40.55
N ALA A 474 1.84 7.65 40.64
CA ALA A 474 0.92 7.21 39.59
C ALA A 474 -0.32 8.09 39.49
N ARG A 475 -0.85 8.20 38.27
CA ARG A 475 -2.15 8.82 37.97
C ARG A 475 -2.83 8.14 36.78
N PRO A 476 -4.17 8.12 36.71
CA PRO A 476 -4.86 7.68 35.50
C PRO A 476 -4.52 8.60 34.32
N LEU A 477 -4.34 8.02 33.13
CA LEU A 477 -4.02 8.75 31.90
C LEU A 477 -5.28 9.29 31.21
N PHE A 478 -6.40 8.57 31.35
CA PHE A 478 -7.69 8.93 30.76
C PHE A 478 -8.73 9.21 31.84
N ARG A 479 -9.66 10.12 31.55
CA ARG A 479 -10.73 10.51 32.46
C ARG A 479 -11.74 9.38 32.65
N LEU A 480 -12.26 9.24 33.87
CA LEU A 480 -13.11 8.13 34.30
C LEU A 480 -14.36 7.88 33.43
N TYR A 481 -15.03 8.94 32.99
CA TYR A 481 -16.33 8.83 32.32
C TYR A 481 -16.28 9.09 30.81
N SER A 482 -15.33 9.89 30.32
CA SER A 482 -15.23 10.22 28.89
C SER A 482 -14.18 9.38 28.14
N SER A 483 -13.28 8.70 28.85
CA SER A 483 -12.08 8.05 28.27
C SER A 483 -11.20 9.02 27.45
N GLU A 484 -11.40 10.33 27.60
CA GLU A 484 -10.55 11.34 26.98
C GLU A 484 -9.23 11.47 27.74
N LEU A 485 -8.19 11.86 27.01
CA LEU A 485 -6.87 12.10 27.57
C LEU A 485 -6.93 13.20 28.64
N ASP A 486 -6.44 12.90 29.83
CA ASP A 486 -6.31 13.89 30.89
C ASP A 486 -4.98 14.63 30.78
N THR A 487 -5.00 15.92 30.45
CA THR A 487 -3.81 16.74 30.23
C THR A 487 -3.27 17.41 31.52
N THR A 488 -3.83 17.08 32.69
CA THR A 488 -3.33 17.61 33.97
C THR A 488 -1.86 17.23 34.22
N SER A 489 -1.10 18.18 34.76
CA SER A 489 0.36 18.04 34.94
C SER A 489 0.78 17.38 36.23
N ASP A 490 -0.08 17.40 37.25
CA ASP A 490 0.31 17.12 38.63
C ASP A 490 -0.01 15.69 39.05
N PHE A 491 0.91 15.11 39.80
CA PHE A 491 0.72 13.83 40.48
C PHE A 491 0.19 14.04 41.91
N PRO A 492 -0.65 13.13 42.43
CA PRO A 492 -1.26 13.31 43.75
C PRO A 492 -0.24 13.27 44.89
N ALA A 493 0.74 12.37 44.82
CA ALA A 493 1.79 12.21 45.82
C ALA A 493 2.94 11.35 45.28
N ILE A 494 4.11 11.47 45.90
CA ILE A 494 5.24 10.55 45.70
C ILE A 494 5.25 9.60 46.90
N TYR A 495 5.08 8.31 46.65
CA TYR A 495 5.07 7.28 47.68
C TYR A 495 6.45 6.66 47.83
N ARG A 496 6.86 6.37 49.07
CA ARG A 496 8.09 5.62 49.35
C ARG A 496 7.97 4.20 48.79
N GLN A 497 9.06 3.72 48.19
CA GLN A 497 9.14 2.35 47.70
C GLN A 497 9.43 1.40 48.87
N GLU A 498 8.50 0.48 49.14
CA GLU A 498 8.69 -0.58 50.15
C GLU A 498 9.45 -1.77 49.53
N THR A 499 10.33 -2.40 50.30
CA THR A 499 11.23 -3.47 49.82
C THR A 499 10.51 -4.74 49.37
N ASN A 500 9.29 -4.97 49.88
CA ASN A 500 8.47 -6.14 49.58
C ASN A 500 7.39 -5.91 48.50
N ARG A 501 7.32 -4.71 47.89
CA ARG A 501 6.29 -4.34 46.90
C ARG A 501 6.91 -3.77 45.63
N MET A 502 7.82 -4.53 45.03
CA MET A 502 8.66 -4.05 43.93
C MET A 502 8.09 -4.38 42.55
N ARG A 503 7.51 -5.57 42.38
CA ARG A 503 7.19 -6.10 41.05
C ARG A 503 6.06 -5.33 40.39
N ASP A 504 5.99 -5.43 39.07
CA ASP A 504 4.91 -4.85 38.28
C ASP A 504 3.53 -5.36 38.76
N ASP A 505 3.41 -6.63 39.13
CA ASP A 505 2.18 -7.21 39.72
C ASP A 505 1.77 -6.54 41.04
N ASP A 506 2.75 -6.13 41.85
CA ASP A 506 2.49 -5.49 43.14
C ASP A 506 1.96 -4.07 42.91
N ILE A 507 2.51 -3.34 41.92
CA ILE A 507 1.97 -2.03 41.50
C ILE A 507 0.58 -2.18 40.88
N LEU A 508 0.35 -3.15 39.99
CA LEU A 508 -0.96 -3.40 39.38
C LEU A 508 -2.05 -3.65 40.44
N LYS A 509 -1.74 -4.43 41.48
CA LYS A 509 -2.63 -4.66 42.63
C LYS A 509 -2.90 -3.40 43.44
N LEU A 510 -1.94 -2.48 43.56
CA LEU A 510 -2.15 -1.19 44.21
C LEU A 510 -3.02 -0.28 43.35
N LEU A 511 -2.77 -0.22 42.04
CA LEU A 511 -3.50 0.64 41.11
C LEU A 511 -4.96 0.20 40.91
N SER A 512 -5.27 -1.10 41.01
CA SER A 512 -6.67 -1.57 41.00
C SER A 512 -7.48 -1.04 42.19
N GLU A 513 -6.81 -0.64 43.27
CA GLU A 513 -7.41 0.00 44.44
C GLU A 513 -7.24 1.53 44.45
N TYR A 514 -6.75 2.15 43.37
CA TYR A 514 -6.43 3.60 43.31
C TYR A 514 -7.58 4.51 43.73
N ARG A 515 -8.81 4.12 43.39
CA ARG A 515 -10.03 4.88 43.70
C ARG A 515 -10.51 4.69 45.15
N ARG A 516 -9.78 3.94 45.99
CA ARG A 516 -10.07 3.71 47.42
C ARG A 516 -9.04 4.45 48.31
N PRO A 517 -9.35 5.68 48.77
CA PRO A 517 -8.41 6.52 49.51
C PRO A 517 -7.81 5.86 50.76
N GLU A 518 -8.58 5.01 51.45
CA GLU A 518 -8.19 4.27 52.66
C GLU A 518 -6.97 3.35 52.48
N LYS A 519 -6.71 2.88 51.25
CA LYS A 519 -5.57 2.02 50.93
C LYS A 519 -4.32 2.84 50.68
N PHE A 520 -4.46 3.96 49.97
CA PHE A 520 -3.36 4.87 49.65
C PHE A 520 -2.91 5.71 50.84
N SER A 521 -3.80 6.03 51.78
CA SER A 521 -3.45 6.75 53.01
C SER A 521 -2.46 6.00 53.93
N LYS A 522 -2.33 4.68 53.75
CA LYS A 522 -1.38 3.84 54.51
C LYS A 522 0.04 3.88 53.93
N LEU A 523 0.22 4.44 52.74
CA LEU A 523 1.52 4.55 52.10
C LEU A 523 2.28 5.76 52.64
N THR A 524 3.58 5.59 52.88
CA THR A 524 4.42 6.70 53.32
C THR A 524 4.63 7.68 52.18
N ILE A 525 4.22 8.93 52.36
CA ILE A 525 4.39 9.99 51.37
C ILE A 525 5.75 10.68 51.58
N ILE A 526 6.51 10.81 50.50
CA ILE A 526 7.73 11.62 50.44
C ILE A 526 7.33 13.01 49.91
N PRO A 527 7.46 14.08 50.71
CA PRO A 527 7.08 15.42 50.28
C PRO A 527 7.88 15.90 49.07
N GLY A 528 7.18 16.11 47.95
CA GLY A 528 7.75 16.59 46.69
C GLY A 528 6.69 16.75 45.61
N TRP A 529 7.12 17.23 44.46
CA TRP A 529 6.28 17.50 43.28
C TRP A 529 6.92 16.89 42.05
N LEU A 530 6.07 16.28 41.22
CA LEU A 530 6.41 15.74 39.91
C LEU A 530 5.49 16.40 38.89
N LYS A 531 6.07 17.06 37.89
CA LYS A 531 5.33 17.79 36.86
C LYS A 531 5.64 17.22 35.48
N LEU A 532 4.60 16.79 34.79
CA LEU A 532 4.66 16.35 33.40
C LEU A 532 3.80 17.25 32.52
N HIS A 533 4.19 17.44 31.28
CA HIS A 533 3.33 18.04 30.26
C HIS A 533 2.86 16.94 29.32
N ILE A 534 1.54 16.85 29.13
CA ILE A 534 0.88 15.76 28.40
C ILE A 534 -0.10 16.37 27.40
N GLU A 535 0.03 16.00 26.13
CA GLU A 535 -0.87 16.46 25.07
C GLU A 535 -1.09 15.37 24.01
N PRO A 536 -2.27 15.34 23.37
CA PRO A 536 -2.51 14.46 22.22
C PRO A 536 -1.82 15.06 20.98
N ILE A 537 -1.18 14.22 20.17
CA ILE A 537 -0.51 14.66 18.94
C ILE A 537 -1.03 13.93 17.72
N ASN A 538 -1.18 14.67 16.61
CA ASN A 538 -1.48 14.12 15.28
C ASN A 538 -0.27 14.18 14.34
N GLN A 539 0.69 15.07 14.64
CA GLN A 539 1.93 15.25 13.89
C GLN A 539 3.11 14.93 14.79
N LEU A 540 4.13 14.32 14.22
CA LEU A 540 5.35 13.97 14.92
C LEU A 540 6.19 15.23 15.22
N PRO A 541 6.71 15.40 16.45
CA PRO A 541 7.73 16.40 16.75
C PRO A 541 8.98 16.20 15.90
N ASN A 542 9.74 17.27 15.69
CA ASN A 542 11.07 17.18 15.10
C ASN A 542 12.01 16.35 15.99
N ASN A 543 13.13 15.89 15.41
CA ASN A 543 14.18 15.16 16.14
C ASN A 543 13.65 13.90 16.85
N THR A 544 12.62 13.28 16.28
CA THR A 544 12.03 12.06 16.83
C THR A 544 12.82 10.83 16.42
N LEU A 545 13.18 10.02 17.41
CA LEU A 545 13.78 8.71 17.23
C LEU A 545 12.76 7.61 17.54
N THR A 546 12.85 6.51 16.78
CA THR A 546 12.12 5.28 17.09
C THR A 546 12.60 4.67 18.41
N THR A 547 11.86 3.68 18.90
CA THR A 547 12.28 2.81 20.02
C THR A 547 13.65 2.14 19.81
N SER A 548 14.09 1.95 18.55
CA SER A 548 15.43 1.42 18.21
C SER A 548 16.51 2.50 18.10
N LEU A 549 16.19 3.75 18.47
CA LEU A 549 17.04 4.94 18.35
C LEU A 549 17.37 5.34 16.90
N GLU A 550 16.57 4.88 15.94
CA GLU A 550 16.70 5.25 14.52
C GLU A 550 15.86 6.51 14.22
N PRO A 551 16.38 7.50 13.49
CA PRO A 551 15.69 8.76 13.21
C PRO A 551 14.52 8.58 12.24
N LEU A 552 13.38 9.21 12.55
CA LEU A 552 12.21 9.23 11.66
C LEU A 552 12.38 10.24 10.52
N THR A 553 12.85 11.43 10.84
CA THR A 553 13.15 12.49 9.87
C THR A 553 14.60 12.93 10.02
N PRO A 554 15.26 13.42 8.95
CA PRO A 554 16.60 13.99 9.07
C PRO A 554 16.58 15.19 10.03
N PHE A 555 17.57 15.29 10.90
CA PHE A 555 17.74 16.42 11.81
C PHE A 555 19.22 16.78 11.98
N PRO A 556 19.54 18.05 12.32
CA PRO A 556 20.92 18.49 12.50
C PRO A 556 21.61 17.74 13.65
N LEU A 557 22.91 17.47 13.48
CA LEU A 557 23.75 16.88 14.52
C LEU A 557 24.87 17.88 14.87
N PRO A 558 24.92 18.42 16.10
CA PRO A 558 24.01 18.17 17.23
C PRO A 558 22.59 18.74 17.01
N PRO A 559 21.56 18.17 17.68
CA PRO A 559 20.17 18.64 17.57
C PRO A 559 20.01 20.09 18.03
N ILE A 560 19.26 20.89 17.25
CA ILE A 560 18.87 22.26 17.63
C ILE A 560 17.67 22.25 18.58
N GLU A 561 16.74 21.31 18.36
CA GLU A 561 15.57 21.08 19.20
C GLU A 561 15.76 19.83 20.08
N PRO A 562 15.08 19.72 21.22
CA PRO A 562 15.19 18.54 22.08
C PRO A 562 14.76 17.27 21.36
N VAL A 563 15.44 16.16 21.68
CA VAL A 563 15.16 14.85 21.09
C VAL A 563 13.95 14.20 21.75
N THR A 564 13.08 13.63 20.93
CA THR A 564 11.87 12.92 21.38
C THR A 564 11.99 11.43 21.05
N LEU A 565 11.64 10.55 21.99
CA LEU A 565 11.67 9.10 21.79
C LEU A 565 10.28 8.50 21.62
N GLU A 566 10.09 7.68 20.59
CA GLU A 566 8.94 6.80 20.51
C GLU A 566 9.09 5.63 21.48
N ILE A 567 8.08 5.45 22.33
CA ILE A 567 8.01 4.38 23.32
C ILE A 567 7.12 3.28 22.79
N PHE A 568 7.67 2.06 22.78
CA PHE A 568 6.99 0.88 22.28
C PHE A 568 5.80 0.48 23.17
N GLU A 569 4.63 0.30 22.55
CA GLU A 569 3.45 -0.32 23.16
C GLU A 569 3.57 -1.84 23.02
N PHE A 570 3.47 -2.58 24.13
CA PHE A 570 3.46 -4.04 24.11
C PHE A 570 2.13 -4.55 23.56
N GLU A 571 2.20 -5.62 22.75
CA GLU A 571 1.08 -6.25 22.04
C GLU A 571 -0.22 -6.27 22.86
N SER A 572 -1.28 -5.71 22.30
CA SER A 572 -2.62 -5.70 22.90
C SER A 572 -3.25 -7.08 22.84
N THR A 573 -4.04 -7.41 23.86
CA THR A 573 -4.91 -8.60 23.82
C THR A 573 -6.10 -8.41 22.87
N SER A 574 -6.38 -7.17 22.44
CA SER A 574 -7.47 -6.86 21.53
C SER A 574 -7.11 -7.22 20.09
N GLN A 575 -7.86 -8.16 19.51
CA GLN A 575 -7.73 -8.56 18.10
C GLN A 575 -7.94 -7.38 17.13
N LYS A 576 -8.65 -6.34 17.54
CA LYS A 576 -8.89 -5.13 16.72
C LYS A 576 -7.59 -4.36 16.44
N ALA A 577 -6.64 -4.37 17.36
CA ALA A 577 -5.39 -3.62 17.27
C ALA A 577 -4.26 -4.36 16.54
N ILE A 578 -4.50 -5.56 16.00
CA ILE A 578 -3.47 -6.37 15.34
C ILE A 578 -3.42 -6.04 13.85
N TYR A 579 -2.22 -5.74 13.34
CA TYR A 579 -1.96 -5.42 11.93
C TYR A 579 -0.69 -6.11 11.44
N PRO A 580 -0.49 -6.26 10.11
CA PRO A 580 0.70 -6.85 9.54
C PRO A 580 1.95 -6.05 9.93
N TYR A 581 3.04 -6.75 10.20
CA TYR A 581 4.32 -6.08 10.39
C TYR A 581 4.79 -5.48 9.06
N ILE A 582 5.24 -4.24 9.12
CA ILE A 582 5.76 -3.50 7.97
C ILE A 582 7.15 -2.92 8.18
N ASN A 583 7.69 -3.02 9.39
CA ASN A 583 8.99 -2.49 9.77
C ASN A 583 9.80 -3.55 10.53
N TYR A 584 11.12 -3.45 10.43
CA TYR A 584 12.02 -4.34 11.17
C TYR A 584 12.10 -3.93 12.65
N MET A 585 11.87 -4.89 13.55
CA MET A 585 12.16 -4.77 14.98
C MET A 585 12.56 -6.14 15.52
N ASN A 586 13.59 -6.19 16.37
CA ASN A 586 14.03 -7.43 16.99
C ASN A 586 14.61 -7.18 18.38
N HIS A 587 13.73 -7.03 19.37
CA HIS A 587 14.08 -6.75 20.75
C HIS A 587 13.61 -7.87 21.69
N LEU A 588 14.44 -8.14 22.70
CA LEU A 588 14.09 -8.97 23.84
C LEU A 588 14.13 -8.11 25.10
N TYR A 589 13.02 -8.08 25.84
CA TYR A 589 12.96 -7.48 27.15
C TYR A 589 13.14 -8.57 28.20
N VAL A 590 14.15 -8.41 29.03
CA VAL A 590 14.49 -9.32 30.14
C VAL A 590 14.15 -8.63 31.45
N TYR A 591 13.38 -9.31 32.30
CA TYR A 591 12.97 -8.82 33.61
C TYR A 591 13.39 -9.83 34.68
N PRO A 592 14.54 -9.62 35.34
CA PRO A 592 14.85 -10.34 36.57
C PRO A 592 13.73 -10.08 37.59
N GLN A 593 13.13 -11.13 38.15
CA GLN A 593 11.96 -11.01 39.03
C GLN A 593 12.35 -11.14 40.50
N SER A 594 13.05 -12.22 40.86
CA SER A 594 13.46 -12.47 42.24
C SER A 594 14.59 -13.48 42.36
N LEU A 595 15.33 -13.41 43.47
CA LEU A 595 16.34 -14.40 43.87
C LEU A 595 16.09 -14.79 45.32
N ASN A 596 16.14 -16.08 45.67
CA ASN A 596 15.97 -16.56 47.03
C ASN A 596 17.28 -17.11 47.61
N PHE A 597 17.98 -16.32 48.43
CA PHE A 597 19.23 -16.69 49.10
C PHE A 597 19.05 -16.86 50.62
N ASP A 598 17.84 -17.08 51.10
CA ASP A 598 17.57 -17.20 52.54
C ASP A 598 18.09 -18.53 53.13
N THR A 599 17.99 -19.61 52.35
CA THR A 599 18.35 -20.97 52.79
C THR A 599 19.78 -21.38 52.46
N GLN A 600 20.49 -20.60 51.64
CA GLN A 600 21.83 -20.97 51.18
C GLN A 600 22.91 -20.80 52.25
N LYS A 601 23.88 -21.73 52.23
CA LYS A 601 24.97 -21.81 53.23
C LYS A 601 26.35 -21.47 52.67
N PHE A 602 26.47 -21.23 51.37
CA PHE A 602 27.75 -20.93 50.71
C PHE A 602 28.25 -19.52 51.07
N PHE A 603 27.34 -18.55 51.14
CA PHE A 603 27.64 -17.13 51.26
C PHE A 603 26.87 -16.51 52.44
N ASN A 604 27.31 -16.75 53.66
CA ASN A 604 26.61 -16.38 54.91
C ASN A 604 26.28 -14.87 55.08
N ARG A 605 26.88 -13.97 54.29
CA ARG A 605 26.70 -12.50 54.37
C ARG A 605 25.95 -11.90 53.18
N ALA A 606 25.52 -12.71 52.22
CA ALA A 606 24.99 -12.23 50.95
C ALA A 606 23.57 -11.63 51.09
N ARG A 607 23.48 -10.33 51.42
CA ARG A 607 22.19 -9.62 51.65
C ARG A 607 22.01 -8.29 50.89
N ASN A 608 23.00 -7.82 50.14
CA ASN A 608 22.89 -6.63 49.30
C ASN A 608 23.05 -7.07 47.85
N LEU A 609 22.05 -7.78 47.34
CA LEU A 609 22.18 -8.56 46.13
C LEU A 609 21.87 -7.72 44.88
N ALA A 610 22.81 -7.71 43.94
CA ALA A 610 22.67 -7.14 42.61
C ALA A 610 22.66 -8.27 41.57
N CYS A 611 21.79 -8.17 40.57
CA CYS A 611 21.78 -9.04 39.40
C CYS A 611 22.28 -8.25 38.20
N THR A 612 23.33 -8.77 37.55
CA THR A 612 23.86 -8.25 36.29
C THR A 612 23.48 -9.20 35.16
N VAL A 613 22.99 -8.64 34.06
CA VAL A 613 22.56 -9.41 32.88
C VAL A 613 23.44 -9.08 31.69
N GLU A 614 23.89 -10.12 31.00
CA GLU A 614 24.73 -10.08 29.80
C GLU A 614 24.14 -10.98 28.71
N LEU A 615 24.33 -10.61 27.44
CA LEU A 615 24.12 -11.52 26.31
C LEU A 615 25.49 -11.95 25.78
N ARG A 616 25.70 -13.26 25.63
CA ARG A 616 26.94 -13.85 25.09
C ARG A 616 26.63 -14.80 23.95
N ASP A 617 27.59 -14.98 23.06
CA ASP A 617 27.58 -15.91 21.93
C ASP A 617 28.62 -17.04 22.09
N ASP A 618 29.42 -17.01 23.15
CA ASP A 618 30.38 -18.06 23.49
C ASP A 618 30.51 -18.23 25.01
N ASP A 619 30.88 -19.43 25.44
CA ASP A 619 31.02 -19.86 26.84
C ASP A 619 32.46 -20.25 27.22
N SER A 620 33.43 -19.85 26.40
CA SER A 620 34.86 -19.91 26.75
C SER A 620 35.22 -18.88 27.81
N GLU A 621 36.36 -19.08 28.48
CA GLU A 621 36.84 -18.21 29.56
C GLU A 621 37.12 -16.76 29.10
N GLU A 622 37.54 -16.59 27.84
CA GLU A 622 37.83 -15.28 27.24
C GLU A 622 36.62 -14.62 26.56
N ALA A 623 35.46 -15.29 26.55
CA ALA A 623 34.27 -14.81 25.88
C ALA A 623 33.81 -13.45 26.44
N LYS A 624 33.64 -12.47 25.54
CA LYS A 624 33.19 -11.13 25.88
C LYS A 624 31.68 -11.00 25.66
N PRO A 625 30.96 -10.27 26.52
CA PRO A 625 29.56 -9.97 26.31
C PRO A 625 29.33 -9.07 25.09
N LEU A 626 28.23 -9.32 24.39
CA LEU A 626 27.81 -8.56 23.21
C LEU A 626 27.32 -7.16 23.59
N GLU A 627 27.72 -6.17 22.80
CA GLU A 627 27.29 -4.77 22.97
C GLU A 627 25.90 -4.56 22.34
N CYS A 628 24.86 -4.96 23.08
CA CYS A 628 23.51 -5.10 22.54
C CYS A 628 22.39 -4.58 23.47
N ILE A 629 22.71 -4.10 24.67
CA ILE A 629 21.71 -3.67 25.65
C ILE A 629 21.47 -2.16 25.50
N TYR A 630 20.22 -1.71 25.39
CA TYR A 630 19.94 -0.26 25.35
C TYR A 630 20.24 0.37 26.71
N SER A 631 20.94 1.51 26.70
CA SER A 631 21.28 2.22 27.93
C SER A 631 20.05 2.82 28.60
N ASN A 632 20.00 2.69 29.93
CA ASN A 632 19.01 3.34 30.79
C ASN A 632 19.56 4.62 31.44
N THR A 633 20.73 5.12 31.01
CA THR A 633 21.39 6.34 31.53
C THR A 633 21.57 7.42 30.45
N GLY A 634 20.76 7.38 29.38
CA GLY A 634 20.82 8.38 28.31
C GLY A 634 22.07 8.24 27.42
N SER A 635 22.64 7.04 27.29
CA SER A 635 23.63 6.78 26.24
C SER A 635 22.94 6.24 25.00
N ILE A 636 23.34 6.74 23.83
CA ILE A 636 22.86 6.19 22.55
C ILE A 636 23.60 4.90 22.18
N ASN A 637 24.76 4.66 22.79
CA ASN A 637 25.54 3.44 22.59
C ASN A 637 24.89 2.28 23.33
N LEU A 638 25.01 1.09 22.75
CA LEU A 638 24.58 -0.13 23.40
C LEU A 638 25.59 -0.51 24.48
N LEU A 639 25.10 -1.09 25.57
CA LEU A 639 25.90 -1.55 26.70
C LEU A 639 26.12 -3.06 26.55
N ARG A 640 27.19 -3.54 27.18
CA ARG A 640 27.48 -4.98 27.28
C ARG A 640 26.77 -5.67 28.44
N LYS A 641 26.45 -4.91 29.50
CA LYS A 641 25.81 -5.41 30.71
C LYS A 641 24.87 -4.37 31.31
N SER A 642 23.85 -4.84 32.02
CA SER A 642 22.97 -4.00 32.83
C SER A 642 22.82 -4.59 34.23
N THR A 643 22.84 -3.73 35.24
CA THR A 643 22.76 -4.13 36.66
C THR A 643 21.48 -3.62 37.29
N CYS A 644 20.78 -4.51 37.99
CA CYS A 644 19.54 -4.25 38.70
C CYS A 644 19.77 -3.43 39.98
N PRO A 645 18.76 -2.68 40.46
CA PRO A 645 18.84 -1.95 41.72
C PRO A 645 19.00 -2.91 42.92
N VAL A 646 19.68 -2.42 43.97
CA VAL A 646 19.99 -3.20 45.18
C VAL A 646 19.02 -2.84 46.30
N SER A 647 18.38 -3.86 46.86
CA SER A 647 17.64 -3.73 48.12
C SER A 647 18.58 -3.98 49.30
N HIS A 648 18.72 -2.99 50.18
CA HIS A 648 19.64 -3.07 51.32
C HIS A 648 19.21 -4.14 52.33
N HIS A 649 20.16 -5.00 52.71
CA HIS A 649 20.03 -6.06 53.71
C HIS A 649 18.84 -7.00 53.44
N ASN A 650 18.61 -7.32 52.17
CA ASN A 650 17.62 -8.27 51.70
C ASN A 650 18.29 -9.49 51.01
N ALA A 651 18.13 -10.68 51.61
CA ALA A 651 18.56 -11.96 51.03
C ALA A 651 17.58 -12.51 49.98
N ILE A 652 16.38 -11.93 49.87
CA ILE A 652 15.35 -12.30 48.89
C ILE A 652 14.96 -11.06 48.07
N PRO A 653 15.87 -10.50 47.25
CA PRO A 653 15.56 -9.34 46.44
C PRO A 653 14.47 -9.67 45.42
N SER A 654 13.64 -8.66 45.15
CA SER A 654 12.75 -8.64 43.99
C SER A 654 13.03 -7.38 43.17
N TRP A 655 12.90 -7.49 41.85
CA TRP A 655 13.23 -6.43 40.93
C TRP A 655 12.07 -6.15 39.97
N TYR A 656 12.10 -4.95 39.40
CA TYR A 656 11.21 -4.51 38.33
C TYR A 656 11.97 -4.02 37.10
N GLU A 657 13.28 -4.24 37.08
CA GLU A 657 14.17 -3.70 36.05
C GLU A 657 13.78 -4.29 34.69
N GLU A 658 13.63 -3.42 33.71
CA GLU A 658 13.41 -3.79 32.32
C GLU A 658 14.72 -3.62 31.54
N ILE A 659 15.28 -4.73 31.08
CA ILE A 659 16.53 -4.75 30.32
C ILE A 659 16.17 -5.04 28.87
N LYS A 660 16.25 -4.00 28.04
CA LYS A 660 15.97 -4.08 26.61
C LYS A 660 17.22 -4.47 25.84
N ILE A 661 17.16 -5.60 25.15
CA ILE A 661 18.27 -6.18 24.38
C ILE A 661 17.92 -6.14 22.90
N LYS A 662 18.81 -5.57 22.08
CA LYS A 662 18.79 -5.67 20.63
C LYS A 662 19.27 -7.06 20.22
N LEU A 663 18.35 -7.93 19.80
CA LEU A 663 18.71 -9.29 19.42
C LEU A 663 19.47 -9.31 18.09
N PRO A 664 20.55 -10.12 17.99
CA PRO A 664 21.16 -10.45 16.71
C PRO A 664 20.14 -11.05 15.74
N THR A 665 20.30 -10.76 14.45
CA THR A 665 19.50 -11.38 13.38
C THR A 665 19.88 -12.85 13.18
N LYS A 666 21.15 -13.18 13.41
CA LYS A 666 21.67 -14.55 13.41
C LYS A 666 21.84 -15.04 14.83
N LEU A 667 20.89 -15.85 15.29
CA LEU A 667 21.00 -16.57 16.56
C LEU A 667 21.49 -18.00 16.30
N HIS A 668 22.28 -18.54 17.22
CA HIS A 668 22.77 -19.93 17.20
C HIS A 668 22.77 -20.54 18.60
N ASN A 669 23.04 -21.83 18.71
CA ASN A 669 22.90 -22.59 19.96
C ASN A 669 23.78 -22.10 21.13
N LYS A 670 24.92 -21.44 20.85
CA LYS A 670 25.74 -20.80 21.90
C LYS A 670 25.26 -19.43 22.39
N HIS A 671 24.26 -18.82 21.74
CA HIS A 671 23.70 -17.55 22.23
C HIS A 671 22.90 -17.79 23.50
N HIS A 672 23.26 -17.09 24.57
CA HIS A 672 22.63 -17.27 25.88
C HIS A 672 22.68 -15.99 26.71
N LEU A 673 21.74 -15.88 27.65
CA LEU A 673 21.77 -14.87 28.70
C LEU A 673 22.60 -15.40 29.87
N LEU A 674 23.52 -14.58 30.37
CA LEU A 674 24.26 -14.83 31.60
C LEU A 674 23.77 -13.86 32.68
N PHE A 675 23.45 -14.41 33.83
CA PHE A 675 23.06 -13.71 35.05
C PHE A 675 24.17 -13.88 36.07
N SER A 676 24.76 -12.78 36.54
CA SER A 676 25.78 -12.78 37.58
C SER A 676 25.25 -12.07 38.82
N PHE A 677 25.40 -12.72 39.98
CA PHE A 677 24.91 -12.20 41.26
C PHE A 677 26.06 -11.70 42.10
N TYR A 678 25.90 -10.49 42.64
CA TYR A 678 26.93 -9.83 43.46
C TYR A 678 26.37 -9.39 44.81
N HIS A 679 27.14 -9.58 45.88
CA HIS A 679 26.94 -8.91 47.14
C HIS A 679 27.69 -7.58 47.17
N ILE A 680 26.96 -6.48 47.35
CA ILE A 680 27.50 -5.12 47.37
C ILE A 680 27.76 -4.65 48.80
N SER A 681 29.03 -4.40 49.11
CA SER A 681 29.46 -3.99 50.45
C SER A 681 29.16 -2.52 50.71
N CYS A 682 28.14 -2.24 51.53
CA CYS A 682 27.71 -0.88 51.88
C CYS A 682 28.48 -0.24 53.07
N ASP A 683 29.37 -0.98 53.74
CA ASP A 683 30.08 -0.51 54.95
C ASP A 683 31.13 0.56 54.64
N MET A 684 30.81 1.84 54.86
CA MET A 684 31.73 2.97 54.61
C MET A 684 33.03 2.95 55.44
N ASN A 685 33.06 2.21 56.56
CA ASN A 685 34.17 2.21 57.54
C ASN A 685 35.28 1.17 57.27
N LYS A 686 35.08 0.22 56.34
CA LYS A 686 36.11 -0.79 56.02
C LYS A 686 37.14 -0.21 55.04
N LYS A 687 38.43 -0.33 55.39
CA LYS A 687 39.56 0.02 54.49
C LYS A 687 39.50 -0.83 53.21
N LYS A 688 40.06 -0.30 52.12
CA LYS A 688 40.01 -0.75 50.71
C LYS A 688 40.42 -2.22 50.40
N ASP A 689 40.71 -3.07 51.39
CA ASP A 689 41.31 -4.40 51.17
C ASP A 689 40.35 -5.43 50.56
N ASN A 690 39.04 -5.28 50.73
CA ASN A 690 38.04 -6.12 50.07
C ASN A 690 37.29 -5.30 49.02
N GLY A 691 37.18 -5.84 47.79
CA GLY A 691 36.41 -5.24 46.71
C GLY A 691 34.97 -4.91 47.11
N ILE A 692 34.39 -3.89 46.47
CA ILE A 692 33.00 -3.45 46.70
C ILE A 692 32.01 -4.56 46.30
N GLU A 693 32.36 -5.27 45.24
CA GLU A 693 31.59 -6.34 44.62
C GLU A 693 32.18 -7.69 45.00
N ASN A 694 31.36 -8.58 45.56
CA ASN A 694 31.73 -9.97 45.78
C ASN A 694 30.78 -10.84 44.97
N CYS A 695 31.29 -11.63 44.04
CA CYS A 695 30.46 -12.55 43.26
C CYS A 695 29.92 -13.67 44.17
N VAL A 696 28.61 -13.92 44.10
CA VAL A 696 27.89 -14.88 44.95
C VAL A 696 27.02 -15.85 44.15
N GLY A 697 27.15 -15.87 42.82
CA GLY A 697 26.62 -16.94 41.99
C GLY A 697 26.37 -16.54 40.54
N TYR A 698 26.01 -17.54 39.74
CA TYR A 698 25.74 -17.43 38.31
C TYR A 698 24.52 -18.24 37.91
N ALA A 699 23.75 -17.76 36.94
CA ALA A 699 22.73 -18.54 36.24
C ALA A 699 22.82 -18.21 34.75
N TRP A 700 22.43 -19.13 33.87
CA TRP A 700 22.45 -18.91 32.43
C TRP A 700 21.24 -19.53 31.74
N LEU A 701 20.89 -19.01 30.57
CA LEU A 701 19.78 -19.47 29.77
C LEU A 701 20.09 -19.40 28.27
N ASN A 702 20.06 -20.56 27.60
CA ASN A 702 20.17 -20.64 26.14
C ASN A 702 18.98 -19.97 25.46
N LEU A 703 19.25 -19.11 24.46
CA LEU A 703 18.18 -18.49 23.67
C LEU A 703 17.58 -19.48 22.68
N ILE A 704 18.41 -20.34 22.09
CA ILE A 704 17.98 -21.35 21.12
C ILE A 704 18.13 -22.75 21.71
N THR A 705 17.07 -23.55 21.57
CA THR A 705 17.09 -24.99 21.86
C THR A 705 16.45 -25.71 20.68
N LYS A 706 17.16 -26.67 20.07
CA LYS A 706 16.71 -27.43 18.88
C LYS A 706 16.24 -26.51 17.73
N GLY A 707 16.99 -25.43 17.45
CA GLY A 707 16.67 -24.47 16.39
C GLY A 707 15.55 -23.47 16.70
N LYS A 708 14.89 -23.60 17.86
CA LYS A 708 13.76 -22.76 18.29
C LYS A 708 14.16 -21.79 19.37
N LEU A 709 13.61 -20.58 19.33
CA LEU A 709 13.75 -19.63 20.43
C LEU A 709 13.02 -20.19 21.67
N PHE A 710 13.78 -20.54 22.70
CA PHE A 710 13.27 -21.23 23.89
C PHE A 710 12.60 -20.29 24.90
N ILE A 711 12.75 -18.98 24.72
CA ILE A 711 12.49 -17.96 25.75
C ILE A 711 10.99 -17.78 26.08
N ASN A 712 10.04 -18.29 25.30
CA ASN A 712 8.60 -17.97 25.46
C ASN A 712 7.62 -19.14 25.25
N MET A 713 7.97 -20.37 25.63
CA MET A 713 7.09 -21.55 25.40
C MET A 713 6.10 -21.84 26.54
N GLU A 714 6.12 -21.10 27.66
CA GLU A 714 5.23 -21.31 28.81
C GLU A 714 4.32 -20.10 29.06
N GLU A 715 3.06 -20.35 29.44
CA GLU A 715 1.95 -19.37 29.53
C GLU A 715 2.25 -18.11 30.35
N ALA A 716 3.24 -18.15 31.26
CA ALA A 716 3.63 -17.00 32.09
C ALA A 716 4.82 -16.19 31.54
N ASN A 717 5.54 -16.64 30.50
CA ASN A 717 6.86 -16.11 30.10
C ASN A 717 7.86 -15.98 31.27
N VAL A 718 7.71 -16.80 32.32
CA VAL A 718 8.56 -16.84 33.51
C VAL A 718 9.40 -18.11 33.47
N GLN A 719 10.68 -18.01 33.79
CA GLN A 719 11.59 -19.14 33.94
C GLN A 719 12.24 -19.15 35.32
N MET A 720 12.38 -20.35 35.87
CA MET A 720 12.98 -20.61 37.17
C MET A 720 14.31 -21.32 36.98
N LEU A 721 15.41 -20.63 37.27
CA LEU A 721 16.77 -21.11 37.03
C LEU A 721 17.47 -21.49 38.35
N PRO A 722 18.26 -22.58 38.36
CA PRO A 722 19.19 -22.86 39.45
C PRO A 722 20.38 -21.89 39.39
N VAL A 723 21.04 -21.69 40.54
CA VAL A 723 22.19 -20.80 40.65
C VAL A 723 23.44 -21.62 41.00
N ALA A 724 24.48 -21.46 40.20
CA ALA A 724 25.80 -22.04 40.43
C ALA A 724 26.66 -21.12 41.29
N ALA A 725 27.53 -21.68 42.13
CA ALA A 725 28.48 -20.92 42.93
C ALA A 725 29.67 -20.39 42.10
N GLN A 726 30.04 -21.10 41.04
CA GLN A 726 31.07 -20.72 40.07
C GLN A 726 30.59 -20.86 38.62
N LEU A 727 31.29 -20.21 37.69
CA LEU A 727 31.05 -20.30 36.25
C LEU A 727 32.24 -21.01 35.57
N PRO A 728 32.20 -22.34 35.37
CA PRO A 728 33.28 -23.05 34.68
C PRO A 728 33.23 -22.83 33.17
N SER A 729 34.36 -22.89 32.47
CA SER A 729 34.40 -22.84 31.00
C SER A 729 33.61 -24.00 30.37
N GLY A 730 32.87 -23.75 29.29
CA GLY A 730 32.06 -24.77 28.62
C GLY A 730 30.74 -25.10 29.34
N TYR A 731 30.25 -24.21 30.21
CA TYR A 731 29.05 -24.42 31.04
C TYR A 731 27.75 -24.67 30.25
N LEU A 732 27.69 -24.34 28.95
CA LEU A 732 26.51 -24.64 28.14
C LEU A 732 26.40 -26.12 27.77
N SER A 733 27.49 -26.88 27.87
CA SER A 733 27.52 -28.32 27.59
C SER A 733 26.89 -29.19 28.69
N ILE A 734 26.46 -28.57 29.78
CA ILE A 734 25.87 -29.26 30.93
C ILE A 734 24.49 -29.80 30.57
N GLN A 735 24.39 -31.13 30.46
CA GLN A 735 23.14 -31.81 30.17
C GLN A 735 22.95 -32.99 31.14
N PRO A 736 21.71 -33.25 31.60
CA PRO A 736 21.43 -34.42 32.41
C PRO A 736 21.62 -35.68 31.56
N LEU A 737 22.37 -36.67 32.05
CA LEU A 737 22.71 -37.90 31.29
C LEU A 737 21.52 -38.86 31.07
N GLY A 738 20.31 -38.50 31.53
CA GLY A 738 19.16 -39.40 31.61
C GLY A 738 19.40 -40.50 32.65
N LEU A 739 18.39 -40.89 33.43
CA LEU A 739 18.47 -41.77 34.63
C LEU A 739 18.79 -41.07 35.96
N GLY A 740 18.94 -39.74 35.98
CA GLY A 740 19.02 -38.98 37.23
C GLY A 740 20.33 -39.12 38.02
N GLN A 741 21.36 -39.74 37.42
CA GLN A 741 22.72 -39.78 37.96
C GLN A 741 23.72 -39.22 36.94
N GLY A 742 24.39 -38.12 37.31
CA GLY A 742 25.45 -37.50 36.52
C GLY A 742 24.98 -36.50 35.46
N TYR A 743 25.90 -35.59 35.12
CA TYR A 743 25.76 -34.59 34.06
C TYR A 743 26.92 -34.77 33.07
N SER A 744 26.68 -34.51 31.78
CA SER A 744 27.78 -34.27 30.83
C SER A 744 28.35 -32.87 31.05
N GLY A 745 29.61 -32.63 30.67
CA GLY A 745 30.22 -31.29 30.73
C GLY A 745 31.04 -31.03 32.01
N PRO A 746 31.37 -29.77 32.30
CA PRO A 746 32.21 -29.40 33.45
C PRO A 746 31.48 -29.55 34.79
N ASP A 747 32.24 -29.83 35.85
CA ASP A 747 31.70 -29.95 37.22
C ASP A 747 31.21 -28.59 37.75
N VAL A 748 29.92 -28.50 38.07
CA VAL A 748 29.28 -27.31 38.64
C VAL A 748 28.84 -27.55 40.07
N THR A 749 29.30 -26.68 40.97
CA THR A 749 28.78 -26.59 42.33
C THR A 749 27.50 -25.74 42.33
N TRP A 750 26.36 -26.41 42.46
CA TRP A 750 25.06 -25.75 42.57
C TRP A 750 24.75 -25.29 43.99
N ILE A 751 24.22 -24.07 44.12
CA ILE A 751 23.68 -23.55 45.37
C ILE A 751 22.35 -24.28 45.67
N ASP A 752 22.07 -24.54 46.95
CA ASP A 752 20.84 -25.19 47.43
C ASP A 752 20.48 -26.47 46.68
N SER A 753 21.50 -27.29 46.39
CA SER A 753 21.32 -28.59 45.72
C SER A 753 20.58 -28.47 44.39
N GLN A 754 20.91 -27.45 43.58
CA GLN A 754 20.33 -27.21 42.25
C GLN A 754 18.85 -26.83 42.27
N LYS A 755 18.33 -26.36 43.42
CA LYS A 755 17.00 -25.78 43.46
C LYS A 755 16.92 -24.53 42.58
N SER A 756 15.86 -24.40 41.79
CA SER A 756 15.60 -23.18 41.02
C SER A 756 15.20 -22.03 41.95
N ILE A 757 16.17 -21.21 42.32
CA ILE A 757 16.03 -20.11 43.28
C ILE A 757 16.05 -18.72 42.62
N PHE A 758 16.31 -18.64 41.31
CA PHE A 758 16.24 -17.41 40.54
C PHE A 758 15.05 -17.42 39.58
N THR A 759 14.29 -16.34 39.56
CA THR A 759 13.13 -16.15 38.68
C THR A 759 13.42 -15.01 37.73
N VAL A 760 13.22 -15.25 36.44
CA VAL A 760 13.33 -14.25 35.38
C VAL A 760 12.13 -14.37 34.45
N SER A 761 11.73 -13.27 33.81
CA SER A 761 10.66 -13.28 32.83
C SER A 761 11.03 -12.49 31.59
N PHE A 762 10.32 -12.75 30.49
CA PHE A 762 10.69 -12.25 29.18
C PHE A 762 9.51 -11.66 28.41
N LYS A 763 9.79 -10.68 27.57
CA LYS A 763 8.88 -10.28 26.49
C LYS A 763 9.67 -10.14 25.19
N LEU A 764 9.27 -10.89 24.18
CA LEU A 764 9.81 -10.75 22.82
C LEU A 764 8.97 -9.75 22.03
N ALA A 765 9.61 -8.73 21.49
CA ALA A 765 9.04 -7.83 20.49
C ALA A 765 9.87 -7.96 19.20
N SER A 766 9.44 -8.86 18.31
CA SER A 766 10.17 -9.18 17.10
C SER A 766 9.23 -9.31 15.91
N THR A 767 9.62 -8.69 14.80
CA THR A 767 8.95 -8.82 13.51
C THR A 767 9.64 -9.83 12.60
N VAL A 768 10.67 -10.53 13.09
CA VAL A 768 11.44 -11.53 12.33
C VAL A 768 11.57 -12.88 13.02
N LEU A 769 11.21 -12.95 14.31
CA LEU A 769 11.12 -14.18 15.11
C LEU A 769 9.67 -14.36 15.56
N CYS A 770 9.19 -15.61 15.57
CA CYS A 770 7.83 -15.93 15.97
C CYS A 770 7.81 -16.94 17.13
N LYS A 771 6.77 -16.83 17.97
CA LYS A 771 6.48 -17.76 19.08
C LYS A 771 5.65 -18.97 18.62
N ASP A 772 4.92 -18.83 17.52
CA ASP A 772 4.03 -19.88 17.00
C ASP A 772 4.85 -21.04 16.43
N HIS A 773 4.65 -22.22 17.01
CA HIS A 773 5.36 -23.43 16.65
C HIS A 773 5.01 -23.92 15.24
N HIS A 774 3.76 -23.74 14.80
CA HIS A 774 3.31 -24.18 13.48
C HIS A 774 3.92 -23.31 12.38
N LEU A 775 3.99 -21.99 12.58
CA LEU A 775 4.70 -21.10 11.66
C LEU A 775 6.19 -21.46 11.56
N HIS A 776 6.84 -21.66 12.71
CA HIS A 776 8.26 -22.02 12.73
C HIS A 776 8.53 -23.31 11.95
N ASN A 777 7.76 -24.37 12.21
CA ASN A 777 7.94 -25.66 11.52
C ASN A 777 7.70 -25.54 10.00
N LEU A 778 6.74 -24.72 9.57
CA LEU A 778 6.47 -24.49 8.15
C LEU A 778 7.68 -23.88 7.44
N PHE A 779 8.27 -22.83 8.02
CA PHE A 779 9.43 -22.15 7.42
C PHE A 779 10.70 -23.00 7.49
N GLU A 780 10.94 -23.70 8.60
CA GLU A 780 12.07 -24.63 8.75
C GLU A 780 11.99 -25.76 7.71
N HIS A 781 10.80 -26.33 7.50
CA HIS A 781 10.57 -27.36 6.49
C HIS A 781 10.78 -26.85 5.08
N THR A 782 10.28 -25.65 4.78
CA THR A 782 10.43 -25.06 3.46
C THR A 782 11.90 -24.76 3.15
N GLU A 783 12.67 -24.33 4.14
CA GLU A 783 14.12 -24.14 4.01
C GLU A 783 14.82 -25.45 3.61
N LYS A 784 14.47 -26.57 4.23
CA LYS A 784 15.00 -27.91 3.88
C LYS A 784 14.64 -28.32 2.45
N ILE A 785 13.39 -28.10 2.02
CA ILE A 785 12.93 -28.42 0.66
C ILE A 785 13.74 -27.65 -0.39
N LEU A 786 13.94 -26.34 -0.17
CA LEU A 786 14.62 -25.46 -1.12
C LEU A 786 16.14 -25.68 -1.14
N ALA A 787 16.74 -26.06 -0.02
CA ALA A 787 18.16 -26.40 0.06
C ALA A 787 18.49 -27.72 -0.66
N ASN A 788 17.65 -28.75 -0.51
CA ASN A 788 17.92 -30.09 -1.05
C ASN A 788 17.70 -30.21 -2.57
N ASN A 789 16.81 -29.41 -3.17
CA ASN A 789 16.38 -29.59 -4.56
C ASN A 789 17.11 -28.73 -5.61
N ARG A 790 18.26 -28.12 -5.27
CA ARG A 790 19.16 -27.55 -6.30
C ARG A 790 19.79 -28.62 -7.20
N VAL A 791 19.57 -29.93 -6.95
CA VAL A 791 20.28 -31.03 -7.63
C VAL A 791 19.39 -32.17 -8.19
N SER A 792 18.07 -32.25 -7.95
CA SER A 792 17.27 -33.35 -8.55
C SER A 792 15.78 -33.04 -8.68
N THR A 793 15.21 -33.31 -9.86
CA THR A 793 13.82 -33.04 -10.27
C THR A 793 12.80 -34.11 -9.86
N LEU A 794 13.18 -35.10 -9.05
CA LEU A 794 12.28 -36.16 -8.58
C LEU A 794 12.52 -36.42 -7.09
N LEU A 795 11.65 -35.86 -6.23
CA LEU A 795 11.65 -36.14 -4.80
C LEU A 795 11.07 -37.54 -4.52
N PRO A 796 11.60 -38.28 -3.53
CA PRO A 796 10.96 -39.49 -3.01
C PRO A 796 9.61 -39.17 -2.35
N THR A 797 8.65 -40.10 -2.46
CA THR A 797 7.25 -39.99 -1.96
C THR A 797 7.13 -39.71 -0.46
N THR A 798 8.19 -39.94 0.31
CA THR A 798 8.28 -39.69 1.75
C THR A 798 8.20 -38.19 2.09
N ASP A 799 8.79 -37.32 1.27
CA ASP A 799 8.91 -35.89 1.57
C ASP A 799 7.59 -35.15 1.33
N ALA A 800 6.80 -35.61 0.35
CA ALA A 800 5.45 -35.09 0.10
C ALA A 800 4.48 -35.36 1.26
N THR A 801 4.62 -36.53 1.92
CA THR A 801 3.78 -36.91 3.06
C THR A 801 4.10 -36.06 4.29
N GLU A 802 5.38 -35.83 4.58
CA GLU A 802 5.81 -34.93 5.65
C GLU A 802 5.34 -33.49 5.41
N THR A 803 5.51 -33.00 4.18
CA THR A 803 5.01 -31.68 3.77
C THR A 803 3.51 -31.54 4.02
N CYS A 804 2.71 -32.55 3.64
CA CYS A 804 1.27 -32.55 3.91
C CYS A 804 0.94 -32.52 5.41
N LYS A 805 1.71 -33.21 6.27
CA LYS A 805 1.51 -33.17 7.72
C LYS A 805 1.76 -31.77 8.28
N ILE A 806 2.83 -31.11 7.83
CA ILE A 806 3.21 -29.77 8.28
C ILE A 806 2.17 -28.73 7.82
N LEU A 807 1.70 -28.82 6.56
CA LEU A 807 0.63 -27.95 6.05
C LEU A 807 -0.70 -28.13 6.80
N LYS A 808 -1.04 -29.37 7.17
CA LYS A 808 -2.22 -29.64 8.02
C LYS A 808 -2.04 -29.04 9.41
N ALA A 809 -0.86 -29.18 10.01
CA ALA A 809 -0.56 -28.56 11.30
C ALA A 809 -0.60 -27.03 11.25
N ALA A 810 -0.23 -26.41 10.12
CA ALA A 810 -0.28 -24.96 9.93
C ALA A 810 -1.69 -24.35 10.01
N HIS A 811 -2.76 -25.16 9.91
CA HIS A 811 -4.13 -24.66 10.17
C HIS A 811 -4.35 -24.26 11.64
N ALA A 812 -3.50 -24.73 12.56
CA ALA A 812 -3.58 -24.40 13.98
C ALA A 812 -2.78 -23.14 14.36
N MET A 813 -2.23 -22.41 13.37
CA MET A 813 -1.56 -21.13 13.61
C MET A 813 -2.48 -20.12 14.30
N GLN A 814 -1.95 -19.41 15.29
CA GLN A 814 -2.71 -18.40 16.03
C GLN A 814 -3.11 -17.24 15.11
N LEU A 815 -4.35 -16.75 15.25
CA LEU A 815 -4.88 -15.64 14.43
C LEU A 815 -3.96 -14.40 14.48
N ALA A 816 -3.45 -14.05 15.67
CA ALA A 816 -2.52 -12.93 15.83
C ALA A 816 -1.28 -13.10 14.95
N THR A 817 -0.65 -14.27 14.98
CA THR A 817 0.51 -14.61 14.14
C THR A 817 0.17 -14.58 12.65
N THR A 818 -0.99 -15.14 12.28
CA THR A 818 -1.44 -15.15 10.88
C THR A 818 -1.63 -13.73 10.35
N ILE A 819 -2.18 -12.80 11.15
CA ILE A 819 -2.33 -11.39 10.77
C ILE A 819 -0.97 -10.68 10.69
N THR A 820 -0.12 -10.80 11.72
CA THR A 820 1.13 -10.05 11.81
C THR A 820 2.15 -10.46 10.74
N PHE A 821 2.19 -11.76 10.38
CA PHE A 821 3.09 -12.30 9.35
C PHE A 821 2.39 -12.59 8.01
N PHE A 822 1.15 -12.10 7.82
CA PHE A 822 0.30 -12.44 6.69
C PHE A 822 0.99 -12.40 5.31
N PRO A 823 1.73 -11.33 4.95
CA PRO A 823 2.34 -11.25 3.63
C PRO A 823 3.47 -12.26 3.45
N THR A 824 4.28 -12.45 4.49
CA THR A 824 5.38 -13.41 4.51
C THR A 824 4.85 -14.83 4.36
N ILE A 825 3.78 -15.17 5.08
CA ILE A 825 3.16 -16.51 5.01
C ILE A 825 2.61 -16.76 3.60
N LEU A 826 1.83 -15.84 3.03
CA LEU A 826 1.22 -16.05 1.72
C LEU A 826 2.25 -16.10 0.60
N ASN A 827 3.27 -15.23 0.62
CA ASN A 827 4.37 -15.30 -0.34
C ASN A 827 5.07 -16.67 -0.28
N GLU A 828 5.31 -17.19 0.92
CA GLU A 828 5.92 -18.50 1.13
C GLU A 828 5.05 -19.65 0.60
N LEU A 829 3.74 -19.60 0.85
CA LEU A 829 2.79 -20.60 0.36
C LEU A 829 2.67 -20.57 -1.17
N PHE A 830 2.69 -19.39 -1.80
CA PHE A 830 2.70 -19.27 -3.25
C PHE A 830 4.03 -19.73 -3.87
N LEU A 831 5.15 -19.48 -3.20
CA LEU A 831 6.45 -20.04 -3.61
C LEU A 831 6.40 -21.57 -3.60
N LEU A 832 5.98 -22.17 -2.49
CA LEU A 832 5.82 -23.63 -2.38
C LEU A 832 4.88 -24.19 -3.45
N LEU A 833 3.78 -23.50 -3.75
CA LEU A 833 2.83 -23.91 -4.79
C LEU A 833 3.48 -23.95 -6.17
N THR A 834 4.37 -23.01 -6.49
CA THR A 834 5.12 -23.01 -7.76
C THR A 834 6.28 -24.01 -7.78
N PHE A 835 6.84 -24.33 -6.61
CA PHE A 835 8.03 -25.18 -6.48
C PHE A 835 7.70 -26.68 -6.38
N HIS A 836 6.57 -27.06 -5.79
CA HIS A 836 6.26 -28.46 -5.43
C HIS A 836 5.05 -29.02 -6.22
N PRO A 837 5.25 -29.64 -7.40
CA PRO A 837 4.16 -30.02 -8.31
C PRO A 837 3.38 -31.28 -7.89
N ALA A 838 3.68 -31.89 -6.73
CA ALA A 838 2.89 -33.02 -6.24
C ALA A 838 1.45 -32.57 -5.94
N GLU A 839 0.49 -33.24 -6.56
CA GLU A 839 -0.93 -32.89 -6.49
C GLU A 839 -1.42 -32.79 -5.04
N GLN A 840 -1.13 -33.78 -4.20
CA GLN A 840 -1.58 -33.79 -2.81
C GLN A 840 -1.08 -32.58 -2.00
N VAL A 841 0.17 -32.15 -2.22
CA VAL A 841 0.75 -30.98 -1.55
C VAL A 841 0.08 -29.70 -2.05
N SER A 842 -0.11 -29.55 -3.36
CA SER A 842 -0.80 -28.40 -3.96
C SER A 842 -2.23 -28.25 -3.45
N LEU A 843 -2.96 -29.36 -3.30
CA LEU A 843 -4.31 -29.35 -2.72
C LEU A 843 -4.30 -28.90 -1.26
N GLN A 844 -3.32 -29.32 -0.44
CA GLN A 844 -3.21 -28.86 0.95
C GLN A 844 -2.78 -27.38 1.06
N LEU A 845 -1.91 -26.90 0.16
CA LEU A 845 -1.53 -25.48 0.10
C LEU A 845 -2.74 -24.60 -0.20
N ILE A 846 -3.54 -24.95 -1.21
CA ILE A 846 -4.75 -24.19 -1.55
C ILE A 846 -5.78 -24.24 -0.41
N ARG A 847 -5.95 -25.40 0.25
CA ARG A 847 -6.79 -25.50 1.46
C ARG A 847 -6.35 -24.55 2.57
N LEU A 848 -5.04 -24.51 2.85
CA LEU A 848 -4.46 -23.61 3.85
C LEU A 848 -4.63 -22.13 3.47
N LEU A 849 -4.43 -21.78 2.18
CA LEU A 849 -4.69 -20.42 1.68
C LEU A 849 -6.15 -20.00 1.90
N ILE A 850 -7.11 -20.86 1.53
CA ILE A 850 -8.55 -20.60 1.76
C ILE A 850 -8.82 -20.41 3.26
N HIS A 851 -8.23 -21.27 4.11
CA HIS A 851 -8.39 -21.19 5.55
C HIS A 851 -7.87 -19.87 6.14
N ILE A 852 -6.65 -19.47 5.80
CA ILE A 852 -6.03 -18.23 6.27
C ILE A 852 -6.84 -17.00 5.84
N ILE A 853 -7.26 -16.94 4.57
CA ILE A 853 -8.08 -15.83 4.06
C ILE A 853 -9.42 -15.77 4.81
N ASN A 854 -10.06 -16.92 5.05
CA ASN A 854 -11.30 -16.99 5.80
C ASN A 854 -11.13 -16.52 7.26
N GLN A 855 -10.05 -16.91 7.94
CA GLN A 855 -9.74 -16.45 9.30
C GLN A 855 -9.58 -14.92 9.39
N LEU A 856 -8.92 -14.30 8.41
CA LEU A 856 -8.80 -12.84 8.35
C LEU A 856 -10.16 -12.16 8.08
N HIS A 857 -10.99 -12.76 7.24
CA HIS A 857 -12.32 -12.24 6.97
C HIS A 857 -13.22 -12.29 8.22
N GLU A 858 -13.27 -13.44 8.91
CA GLU A 858 -14.05 -13.63 10.14
C GLU A 858 -13.62 -12.68 11.28
N SER A 859 -12.36 -12.27 11.31
CA SER A 859 -11.83 -11.28 12.26
C SER A 859 -12.06 -9.82 11.86
N GLY A 860 -12.78 -9.56 10.77
CA GLY A 860 -13.07 -8.21 10.28
C GLY A 860 -11.87 -7.51 9.63
N LYS A 861 -10.86 -8.27 9.20
CA LYS A 861 -9.59 -7.76 8.67
C LYS A 861 -9.49 -7.92 7.14
N ARG A 862 -10.61 -7.88 6.42
CA ARG A 862 -10.67 -8.02 4.96
C ARG A 862 -9.72 -7.08 4.22
N GLY A 863 -9.62 -5.82 4.64
CA GLY A 863 -8.75 -4.82 4.00
C GLY A 863 -7.27 -5.22 3.98
N ILE A 864 -6.81 -6.08 4.89
CA ILE A 864 -5.45 -6.63 4.86
C ILE A 864 -5.24 -7.47 3.59
N VAL A 865 -6.21 -8.33 3.27
CA VAL A 865 -6.15 -9.20 2.10
C VAL A 865 -6.17 -8.37 0.82
N ASP A 866 -7.05 -7.38 0.74
CA ASP A 866 -7.18 -6.51 -0.43
C ASP A 866 -5.88 -5.71 -0.68
N SER A 867 -5.28 -5.14 0.36
CA SER A 867 -3.98 -4.44 0.27
C SER A 867 -2.83 -5.38 -0.13
N TYR A 868 -2.82 -6.63 0.34
CA TYR A 868 -1.84 -7.63 -0.09
C TYR A 868 -1.93 -7.89 -1.59
N VAL A 869 -3.13 -8.20 -2.10
CA VAL A 869 -3.34 -8.49 -3.52
C VAL A 869 -2.95 -7.29 -4.37
N LYS A 870 -3.35 -6.08 -3.98
CA LYS A 870 -3.08 -4.85 -4.75
C LYS A 870 -1.61 -4.45 -4.74
N PHE A 871 -0.94 -4.41 -3.58
CA PHE A 871 0.38 -3.79 -3.44
C PHE A 871 1.53 -4.75 -3.20
N ILE A 872 1.31 -5.95 -2.66
CA ILE A 872 2.41 -6.78 -2.12
C ILE A 872 2.65 -8.03 -2.93
N PHE A 873 1.59 -8.69 -3.40
CA PHE A 873 1.73 -9.92 -4.16
C PHE A 873 2.62 -9.67 -5.39
N VAL A 874 3.72 -10.43 -5.43
CA VAL A 874 4.62 -10.55 -6.58
C VAL A 874 4.88 -12.05 -6.76
N PRO A 875 4.66 -12.60 -7.98
CA PRO A 875 5.01 -13.97 -8.29
C PRO A 875 6.47 -14.23 -7.94
N PRO A 876 6.79 -15.40 -7.39
CA PRO A 876 8.17 -15.76 -7.06
C PRO A 876 9.12 -15.59 -8.26
N GLU A 877 10.27 -14.93 -8.05
CA GLU A 877 11.33 -14.82 -9.06
C GLU A 877 12.04 -16.17 -9.20
N LEU A 878 12.08 -16.70 -10.42
CA LEU A 878 12.56 -18.05 -10.70
C LEU A 878 13.99 -18.00 -11.28
N PRO A 879 14.97 -18.74 -10.71
CA PRO A 879 16.35 -18.77 -11.22
C PRO A 879 16.48 -19.40 -12.62
N ASP A 880 15.52 -20.23 -13.03
CA ASP A 880 15.56 -20.96 -14.29
C ASP A 880 14.16 -21.01 -14.94
N VAL A 881 13.98 -20.25 -16.03
CA VAL A 881 12.68 -19.95 -16.67
C VAL A 881 12.06 -21.18 -17.34
N SER A 882 12.80 -22.28 -17.50
CA SER A 882 12.41 -23.41 -18.34
C SER A 882 11.61 -24.51 -17.64
N MET A 883 11.57 -24.58 -16.31
CA MET A 883 11.07 -25.79 -15.60
C MET A 883 10.04 -25.57 -14.47
N MET A 884 9.66 -24.34 -14.10
CA MET A 884 8.71 -24.10 -13.00
C MET A 884 7.41 -23.45 -13.47
N LYS A 885 6.27 -23.97 -12.97
CA LYS A 885 4.92 -23.51 -13.30
C LYS A 885 4.58 -22.24 -12.52
N THR A 886 3.78 -21.36 -13.12
CA THR A 886 3.38 -20.10 -12.49
C THR A 886 2.22 -20.27 -11.49
N VAL A 887 2.02 -19.28 -10.61
CA VAL A 887 0.91 -19.30 -9.62
C VAL A 887 -0.45 -19.45 -10.31
N HIS A 888 -0.72 -18.72 -11.40
CA HIS A 888 -1.99 -18.82 -12.11
C HIS A 888 -2.21 -20.19 -12.76
N GLU A 889 -1.17 -20.83 -13.29
CA GLU A 889 -1.26 -22.19 -13.82
C GLU A 889 -1.54 -23.22 -12.73
N GLN A 890 -0.88 -23.11 -11.57
CA GLN A 890 -1.11 -24.03 -10.45
C GLN A 890 -2.50 -23.88 -9.83
N LEU A 891 -2.97 -22.65 -9.63
CA LEU A 891 -4.33 -22.42 -9.15
C LEU A 891 -5.37 -22.97 -10.15
N ALA A 892 -5.23 -22.69 -11.44
CA ALA A 892 -6.13 -23.20 -12.46
C ALA A 892 -6.13 -24.74 -12.56
N GLN A 893 -4.99 -25.38 -12.30
CA GLN A 893 -4.85 -26.84 -12.37
C GLN A 893 -5.55 -27.54 -11.19
N TYR A 894 -5.38 -27.04 -9.95
CA TYR A 894 -5.78 -27.78 -8.74
C TYR A 894 -7.05 -27.29 -8.04
N LEU A 895 -7.48 -26.04 -8.25
CA LEU A 895 -8.79 -25.57 -7.77
C LEU A 895 -9.95 -26.46 -8.26
N PRO A 896 -10.00 -26.89 -9.55
CA PRO A 896 -10.98 -27.85 -10.03
C PRO A 896 -11.18 -29.06 -9.11
N SER A 897 -10.10 -29.73 -8.71
CA SER A 897 -10.15 -30.94 -7.87
C SER A 897 -10.73 -30.67 -6.48
N LEU A 898 -10.47 -29.50 -5.90
CA LEU A 898 -11.05 -29.10 -4.61
C LEU A 898 -12.52 -28.69 -4.69
N LEU A 899 -12.94 -28.14 -5.83
CA LEU A 899 -14.27 -27.60 -6.01
C LEU A 899 -15.25 -28.60 -6.63
N GLN A 900 -14.82 -29.84 -6.92
CA GLN A 900 -15.73 -30.85 -7.47
C GLN A 900 -16.95 -31.07 -6.55
N PRO A 901 -18.18 -31.15 -7.10
CA PRO A 901 -19.38 -31.44 -6.30
C PRO A 901 -19.34 -32.76 -5.54
N SER A 902 -18.50 -33.70 -5.98
CA SER A 902 -18.24 -34.99 -5.31
C SER A 902 -17.29 -34.89 -4.12
N ASN A 903 -16.65 -33.74 -3.88
CA ASN A 903 -15.77 -33.55 -2.74
C ASN A 903 -16.58 -33.57 -1.44
N THR A 904 -16.16 -34.40 -0.48
CA THR A 904 -16.84 -34.59 0.81
C THR A 904 -16.69 -33.38 1.75
N ASP A 905 -15.71 -32.51 1.48
CA ASP A 905 -15.42 -31.33 2.29
C ASP A 905 -16.18 -30.10 1.76
N PHE A 906 -17.50 -30.06 1.90
CA PHE A 906 -18.33 -28.96 1.37
C PHE A 906 -17.98 -27.58 1.99
N LEU A 907 -17.41 -27.56 3.19
CA LEU A 907 -17.02 -26.33 3.88
C LEU A 907 -15.90 -25.59 3.16
N ILE A 908 -14.96 -26.31 2.54
CA ILE A 908 -13.89 -25.65 1.75
C ILE A 908 -14.47 -24.93 0.53
N VAL A 909 -15.50 -25.51 -0.08
CA VAL A 909 -16.17 -24.94 -1.26
C VAL A 909 -16.89 -23.66 -0.86
N ASN A 910 -17.65 -23.67 0.24
CA ASN A 910 -18.35 -22.48 0.74
C ASN A 910 -17.37 -21.34 1.04
N LYS A 911 -16.28 -21.63 1.76
CA LYS A 911 -15.23 -20.66 2.07
C LYS A 911 -14.55 -20.13 0.81
N PHE A 912 -14.26 -20.99 -0.16
CA PHE A 912 -13.72 -20.55 -1.45
C PHE A 912 -14.69 -19.61 -2.17
N MET A 913 -15.99 -19.96 -2.26
CA MET A 913 -16.97 -19.13 -2.96
C MET A 913 -17.08 -17.74 -2.34
N GLN A 914 -17.11 -17.67 -1.01
CA GLN A 914 -17.12 -16.42 -0.25
C GLN A 914 -15.86 -15.56 -0.52
N HIS A 915 -14.69 -16.18 -0.66
CA HIS A 915 -13.41 -15.46 -0.83
C HIS A 915 -12.81 -15.55 -2.23
N SER A 916 -13.64 -15.90 -3.22
CA SER A 916 -13.23 -16.23 -4.59
C SER A 916 -12.51 -15.08 -5.30
N HIS A 917 -12.86 -13.83 -5.01
CA HIS A 917 -12.21 -12.63 -5.56
C HIS A 917 -10.69 -12.63 -5.33
N VAL A 918 -10.23 -13.03 -4.15
CA VAL A 918 -8.80 -13.05 -3.79
C VAL A 918 -8.03 -13.95 -4.73
N PHE A 919 -8.54 -15.17 -4.98
CA PHE A 919 -7.88 -16.14 -5.84
C PHE A 919 -7.86 -15.68 -7.30
N PHE A 920 -8.99 -15.18 -7.81
CA PHE A 920 -9.07 -14.71 -9.18
C PHE A 920 -8.22 -13.47 -9.43
N GLU A 921 -8.19 -12.50 -8.52
CA GLU A 921 -7.33 -11.31 -8.64
C GLU A 921 -5.84 -11.68 -8.59
N ILE A 922 -5.45 -12.62 -7.71
CA ILE A 922 -4.08 -13.16 -7.67
C ILE A 922 -3.73 -13.86 -9.00
N MET A 923 -4.65 -14.64 -9.56
CA MET A 923 -4.46 -15.26 -10.88
C MET A 923 -4.26 -14.20 -11.96
N VAL A 924 -5.12 -13.18 -12.04
CA VAL A 924 -5.00 -12.10 -13.04
C VAL A 924 -3.69 -11.31 -12.86
N LYS A 925 -3.32 -10.99 -11.62
CA LYS A 925 -2.06 -10.30 -11.33
C LYS A 925 -0.84 -11.15 -11.70
N SER A 926 -0.87 -12.46 -11.41
CA SER A 926 0.15 -13.42 -11.82
C SER A 926 0.24 -13.56 -13.34
N MET A 927 -0.89 -13.61 -14.05
CA MET A 927 -0.94 -13.63 -15.52
C MET A 927 -0.30 -12.37 -16.11
N ALA A 928 -0.71 -11.19 -15.61
CA ALA A 928 -0.19 -9.91 -16.07
C ALA A 928 1.32 -9.79 -15.86
N GLN A 929 1.82 -10.15 -14.67
CA GLN A 929 3.25 -10.13 -14.38
C GLN A 929 4.02 -11.16 -15.19
N HIS A 930 3.51 -12.39 -15.37
CA HIS A 930 4.14 -13.38 -16.25
C HIS A 930 4.29 -12.86 -17.68
N MET A 931 3.26 -12.23 -18.23
CA MET A 931 3.31 -11.65 -19.57
C MET A 931 4.32 -10.50 -19.71
N LEU A 932 4.51 -9.72 -18.63
CA LEU A 932 5.46 -8.61 -18.60
C LEU A 932 6.89 -9.11 -18.44
N THR A 933 7.15 -10.04 -17.50
CA THR A 933 8.50 -10.55 -17.23
C THR A 933 9.04 -11.40 -18.37
N THR A 934 8.19 -12.19 -19.03
CA THR A 934 8.58 -13.01 -20.19
C THR A 934 8.52 -12.28 -21.53
N GLY A 935 8.05 -11.03 -21.56
CA GLY A 935 7.85 -10.26 -22.79
C GLY A 935 6.72 -10.77 -23.70
N ARG A 936 5.97 -11.81 -23.28
CA ARG A 936 4.85 -12.41 -24.04
C ARG A 936 3.71 -11.44 -24.34
N ILE A 937 3.62 -10.31 -23.64
CA ILE A 937 2.66 -9.24 -23.95
C ILE A 937 2.72 -8.76 -25.41
N LYS A 938 3.89 -8.90 -26.06
CA LYS A 938 4.11 -8.54 -27.48
C LYS A 938 3.65 -9.63 -28.47
N MET A 939 3.37 -10.85 -28.00
CA MET A 939 2.91 -11.97 -28.83
C MET A 939 1.43 -11.85 -29.19
N HIS A 940 1.00 -12.62 -30.20
CA HIS A 940 -0.40 -12.78 -30.56
C HIS A 940 -1.21 -13.33 -29.39
N ARG A 941 -2.50 -12.94 -29.29
CA ARG A 941 -3.32 -13.20 -28.09
C ARG A 941 -3.39 -14.69 -27.72
N ASN A 942 -3.56 -15.54 -28.73
CA ASN A 942 -3.64 -16.99 -28.63
C ASN A 942 -2.33 -17.68 -28.23
N GLU A 943 -1.19 -17.00 -28.28
CA GLU A 943 0.14 -17.55 -27.97
C GLU A 943 0.68 -17.09 -26.62
N ARG A 944 -0.02 -16.15 -25.96
CA ARG A 944 0.39 -15.57 -24.67
C ARG A 944 0.41 -16.59 -23.53
N PHE A 945 -0.44 -17.60 -23.60
CA PHE A 945 -0.56 -18.67 -22.60
C PHE A 945 -0.56 -20.05 -23.26
N SER A 946 -0.19 -21.08 -22.50
CA SER A 946 -0.11 -22.46 -23.00
C SER A 946 -1.51 -23.06 -23.26
N LYS A 947 -1.63 -24.03 -24.17
CA LYS A 947 -2.91 -24.74 -24.41
C LYS A 947 -3.42 -25.45 -23.15
N LEU A 948 -2.50 -26.05 -22.37
CA LEU A 948 -2.81 -26.69 -21.09
C LEU A 948 -3.45 -25.73 -20.08
N TYR A 949 -3.02 -24.46 -20.08
CA TYR A 949 -3.65 -23.45 -19.23
C TYR A 949 -5.09 -23.15 -19.66
N HIS A 950 -5.34 -23.01 -20.96
CA HIS A 950 -6.70 -22.81 -21.47
C HIS A 950 -7.64 -24.00 -21.15
N GLU A 951 -7.15 -25.23 -21.26
CA GLU A 951 -7.88 -26.43 -20.86
C GLU A 951 -8.18 -26.43 -19.34
N SER A 952 -7.21 -26.02 -18.51
CA SER A 952 -7.39 -25.91 -17.06
C SER A 952 -8.47 -24.90 -16.68
N ILE A 953 -8.48 -23.72 -17.32
CA ILE A 953 -9.53 -22.71 -17.13
C ILE A 953 -10.90 -23.23 -17.57
N THR A 954 -10.95 -23.94 -18.70
CA THR A 954 -12.20 -24.57 -19.18
C THR A 954 -12.73 -25.60 -18.18
N ASN A 955 -11.85 -26.38 -17.57
CA ASN A 955 -12.21 -27.34 -16.53
C ASN A 955 -12.73 -26.65 -15.26
N LEU A 956 -12.05 -25.59 -14.81
CA LEU A 956 -12.47 -24.78 -13.67
C LEU A 956 -13.88 -24.21 -13.88
N LEU A 957 -14.17 -23.69 -15.07
CA LEU A 957 -15.50 -23.21 -15.45
C LEU A 957 -16.56 -24.30 -15.36
N ARG A 958 -16.29 -25.48 -15.91
CA ARG A 958 -17.22 -26.61 -15.91
C ARG A 958 -17.62 -27.02 -14.50
N ILE A 959 -16.72 -26.89 -13.54
CA ILE A 959 -16.95 -27.25 -12.13
C ILE A 959 -17.65 -26.14 -11.37
N ILE A 960 -17.36 -24.87 -11.65
CA ILE A 960 -17.98 -23.72 -10.97
C ILE A 960 -19.43 -23.47 -11.42
N MET A 961 -19.72 -23.64 -12.71
CA MET A 961 -21.05 -23.32 -13.27
C MET A 961 -22.23 -24.00 -12.57
N PRO A 962 -22.19 -25.30 -12.21
CA PRO A 962 -23.25 -25.95 -11.44
C PRO A 962 -23.58 -25.26 -10.11
N TYR A 963 -22.60 -24.69 -9.41
CA TYR A 963 -22.85 -23.97 -8.16
C TYR A 963 -23.63 -22.67 -8.42
N LEU A 964 -23.25 -21.91 -9.45
CA LEU A 964 -23.95 -20.68 -9.82
C LEU A 964 -25.39 -20.96 -10.26
N MET A 965 -25.61 -22.03 -11.02
CA MET A 965 -26.94 -22.35 -11.58
C MET A 965 -27.87 -23.03 -10.58
N ASN A 966 -27.34 -23.89 -9.70
CA ASN A 966 -28.17 -24.75 -8.85
C ASN A 966 -28.18 -24.32 -7.38
N LYS A 967 -27.12 -23.66 -6.88
CA LYS A 967 -26.95 -23.33 -5.45
C LYS A 967 -27.27 -21.88 -5.10
N TYR A 968 -27.64 -21.04 -6.06
CA TYR A 968 -27.91 -19.61 -5.82
C TYR A 968 -29.05 -19.33 -4.82
N LYS A 969 -30.01 -20.25 -4.66
CA LYS A 969 -31.07 -20.13 -3.64
C LYS A 969 -30.62 -20.58 -2.25
N GLU A 970 -29.75 -21.59 -2.19
CA GLU A 970 -29.27 -22.17 -0.93
C GLU A 970 -28.15 -21.33 -0.31
N LEU A 971 -27.25 -20.80 -1.15
CA LEU A 971 -26.05 -20.04 -0.75
C LEU A 971 -25.99 -18.70 -1.51
N PRO A 972 -26.95 -17.78 -1.27
CA PRO A 972 -27.10 -16.58 -2.08
C PRO A 972 -25.92 -15.62 -1.97
N ALA A 973 -25.29 -15.50 -0.79
CA ALA A 973 -24.16 -14.59 -0.59
C ALA A 973 -22.89 -15.11 -1.29
N GLU A 974 -22.59 -16.39 -1.10
CA GLU A 974 -21.41 -17.07 -1.64
C GLU A 974 -21.47 -17.18 -3.16
N THR A 975 -22.63 -17.57 -3.71
CA THR A 975 -22.82 -17.67 -5.17
C THR A 975 -22.83 -16.29 -5.83
N ASN A 976 -23.39 -15.26 -5.19
CA ASN A 976 -23.30 -13.89 -5.69
C ASN A 976 -21.85 -13.42 -5.75
N GLN A 977 -21.08 -13.63 -4.67
CA GLN A 977 -19.67 -13.26 -4.63
C GLN A 977 -18.84 -14.07 -5.65
N LEU A 978 -19.11 -15.36 -5.80
CA LEU A 978 -18.47 -16.20 -6.82
C LEU A 978 -18.79 -15.73 -8.24
N ASN A 979 -20.06 -15.45 -8.53
CA ASN A 979 -20.50 -14.94 -9.83
C ASN A 979 -19.80 -13.62 -10.17
N LYS A 980 -19.79 -12.70 -9.20
CA LYS A 980 -19.11 -11.41 -9.31
C LYS A 980 -17.61 -11.56 -9.57
N SER A 981 -16.94 -12.40 -8.79
CA SER A 981 -15.49 -12.61 -8.91
C SER A 981 -15.12 -13.28 -10.24
N LEU A 982 -15.94 -14.23 -10.70
CA LEU A 982 -15.76 -14.90 -11.98
C LEU A 982 -15.97 -13.95 -13.16
N ALA A 983 -16.99 -13.09 -13.10
CA ALA A 983 -17.23 -12.06 -14.12
C ALA A 983 -16.05 -11.09 -14.23
N LEU A 984 -15.46 -10.69 -13.10
CA LEU A 984 -14.26 -9.84 -13.07
C LEU A 984 -13.01 -10.56 -13.59
N PHE A 985 -12.88 -11.87 -13.38
CA PHE A 985 -11.75 -12.66 -13.89
C PHE A 985 -11.70 -12.74 -15.43
N PHE A 986 -12.86 -12.89 -16.08
CA PHE A 986 -12.93 -12.99 -17.55
C PHE A 986 -12.88 -11.65 -18.27
N LYS A 987 -13.20 -10.57 -17.54
CA LYS A 987 -13.10 -9.22 -18.03
C LYS A 987 -11.64 -8.80 -18.18
#